data_AF-A0A1J4U9X5-F1
#
_entry.id   AF-A0A1J4U9X5-F1
#
_cell.length_a   1.000
_cell.length_b   1.000
_cell.length_c   1.000
_cell.angle_alpha   90.00
_cell.angle_beta   90.00
_cell.angle_gamma   90.00
#
_symmetry.space_group_name_H-M   'P 1'
#
loop_
_entity.id
_entity.type
_entity.pdbx_description
1 polymer ?
#
loop_
_entity_poly.entity_id
_entity_poly.type
_entity_poly.pdbx_seq_one_letter_code
_entity_poly.pdbx_strand_id
1 'polypeptide(L)'
;MKHYKMIAGLVLVVLLGLVLNNCSGNGESASAEDAAKRVYVKPGSYDEFYAFLSGGFSGQMAVYGLPSGRLFRVISVFSQNPESGYGYSEETKGMLMTSFGFVPWDDAHHPELSETNGEHDGRWLFINGNNTPRVARIDLTTFETAEIIEIPNSGGNHGSPFITENTEYVIASTRFSVPIPNRDVPISSYKENFKGTLSFISVDNKSGDMNLAFQLVVPGLDYDLAHAGKGPSHDWAFFTCYNSEQANSLLEINASQNDKDFIAAVNWKKAEEYVKAGKAKKVSAEYYNNSYSDVTHSTTSRKMNEVLMLDPKDCAGMIYYIPTPKSPHGVDVDPSGEYIVGGGKLSTVLPVHSFQKIIKAIDEKNFDGEFDGIPILKYDAVVAGEVQDPGLGPLHTEFDGKGYAYTSAFLSSEIVKWKLGTWEVVDRVPTYYSIGHLMIPGGDTRKPAGKYVLALNKITKDRYLPTGPELTQSAQLYDISGDKMQLLSDFPTIGEPHYAQAIAADILMKNSKKFYKLEENKNPYSIKGEKEGRVERKGNEIHIYLSSTRSHFKPDNIEGVKVGDKVFWHVTNLEQDWDIPHGFAVKGNNNSELLVMPGQTKTLVWTPAKAGIYPFYCTDFCSALHQEMQGYIRVSEVGSSVKLSFN
;
A
#
# COMPACT_ATOMS: atom_id res chain seq x y z
N MET A 1 55.59 -51.30 22.82
CA MET A 1 55.45 -49.87 22.43
C MET A 1 54.51 -49.59 21.25
N LYS A 2 54.20 -50.54 20.34
CA LYS A 2 53.25 -50.30 19.22
C LYS A 2 51.77 -50.30 19.62
N HIS A 3 51.36 -51.08 20.64
CA HIS A 3 49.94 -51.18 21.03
C HIS A 3 49.41 -49.99 21.85
N TYR A 4 50.26 -49.31 22.63
CA TYR A 4 49.85 -48.13 23.42
C TYR A 4 49.52 -46.90 22.56
N LYS A 5 50.20 -46.74 21.41
CA LYS A 5 49.94 -45.62 20.49
C LYS A 5 48.59 -45.75 19.76
N MET A 6 48.13 -46.98 19.54
CA MET A 6 46.88 -47.24 18.84
C MET A 6 45.66 -47.02 19.76
N ILE A 7 45.78 -47.37 21.05
CA ILE A 7 44.73 -47.13 22.05
C ILE A 7 44.63 -45.62 22.38
N ALA A 8 45.76 -44.92 22.51
CA ALA A 8 45.76 -43.47 22.73
C ALA A 8 45.15 -42.70 21.54
N GLY A 9 45.40 -43.15 20.30
CA GLY A 9 44.79 -42.57 19.10
C GLY A 9 43.27 -42.79 19.04
N LEU A 10 42.78 -43.97 19.44
CA LEU A 10 41.34 -44.27 19.44
C LEU A 10 40.58 -43.44 20.49
N VAL A 11 41.17 -43.26 21.68
CA VAL A 11 40.59 -42.44 22.75
C VAL A 11 40.53 -40.96 22.36
N LEU A 12 41.55 -40.45 21.65
CA LEU A 12 41.58 -39.07 21.16
C LEU A 12 40.51 -38.81 20.07
N VAL A 13 40.26 -39.79 19.20
CA VAL A 13 39.23 -39.68 18.14
C VAL A 13 37.81 -39.75 18.73
N VAL A 14 37.59 -40.58 19.76
CA VAL A 14 36.31 -40.66 20.47
C VAL A 14 36.05 -39.38 21.29
N LEU A 15 37.09 -38.81 21.93
CA LEU A 15 36.98 -37.52 22.62
C LEU A 15 36.78 -36.34 21.65
N LEU A 16 37.43 -36.31 20.49
CA LEU A 16 37.15 -35.31 19.46
C LEU A 16 35.72 -35.46 18.88
N GLY A 17 35.23 -36.69 18.70
CA GLY A 17 33.86 -36.95 18.26
C GLY A 17 32.81 -36.49 19.27
N LEU A 18 33.09 -36.62 20.58
CA LEU A 18 32.21 -36.15 21.66
C LEU A 18 32.25 -34.62 21.84
N VAL A 19 33.39 -33.97 21.57
CA VAL A 19 33.49 -32.49 21.62
C VAL A 19 32.85 -31.85 20.37
N LEU A 20 32.91 -32.49 19.20
CA LEU A 20 32.25 -31.99 17.98
C LEU A 20 30.72 -32.17 18.01
N ASN A 21 30.18 -33.18 18.71
CA ASN A 21 28.74 -33.32 18.93
C ASN A 21 28.17 -32.42 20.03
N ASN A 22 29.02 -31.81 20.88
CA ASN A 22 28.57 -30.89 21.94
C ASN A 22 28.73 -29.41 21.55
N CYS A 23 29.18 -29.12 20.32
CA CYS A 23 29.23 -27.79 19.73
C CYS A 23 28.06 -27.49 18.78
N SER A 24 27.09 -28.39 18.66
CA SER A 24 25.75 -28.04 18.16
C SER A 24 24.93 -27.55 19.34
N GLY A 25 24.80 -26.22 19.50
CA GLY A 25 23.83 -25.66 20.43
C GLY A 25 22.46 -26.28 20.21
N ASN A 26 21.75 -26.61 21.29
CA ASN A 26 20.39 -27.15 21.33
C ASN A 26 19.31 -26.15 20.80
N GLY A 27 19.62 -25.36 19.77
CA GLY A 27 18.61 -24.71 18.97
C GLY A 27 18.27 -25.64 17.81
N GLU A 28 17.11 -26.30 17.85
CA GLU A 28 16.57 -26.95 16.66
C GLU A 28 16.41 -25.89 15.57
N SER A 29 17.37 -25.82 14.64
CA SER A 29 17.13 -25.19 13.36
C SER A 29 16.26 -26.15 12.55
N ALA A 30 15.10 -25.69 12.10
CA ALA A 30 14.27 -26.48 11.20
C ALA A 30 15.11 -26.92 9.98
N SER A 31 15.09 -28.20 9.67
CA SER A 31 15.72 -28.69 8.44
C SER A 31 14.99 -28.08 7.23
N ALA A 32 15.66 -27.99 6.08
CA ALA A 32 15.01 -27.52 4.85
C ALA A 32 13.75 -28.35 4.50
N GLU A 33 13.72 -29.63 4.87
CA GLU A 33 12.55 -30.50 4.70
C GLU A 33 11.39 -30.09 5.61
N ASP A 34 11.67 -29.70 6.85
CA ASP A 34 10.65 -29.23 7.79
C ASP A 34 10.08 -27.87 7.34
N ALA A 35 10.94 -26.93 6.99
CA ALA A 35 10.53 -25.63 6.44
C ALA A 35 9.59 -25.79 5.23
N ALA A 36 9.96 -26.63 4.27
CA ALA A 36 9.14 -26.91 3.08
C ALA A 36 7.77 -27.51 3.43
N LYS A 37 7.69 -28.42 4.41
CA LYS A 37 6.42 -29.01 4.86
C LYS A 37 5.49 -27.96 5.49
N ARG A 38 6.06 -26.97 6.18
CA ARG A 38 5.30 -25.95 6.93
C ARG A 38 4.70 -24.85 6.04
N VAL A 39 5.26 -24.64 4.85
CA VAL A 39 4.74 -23.68 3.86
C VAL A 39 3.94 -24.36 2.74
N TYR A 40 3.92 -25.69 2.70
CA TYR A 40 3.19 -26.44 1.71
C TYR A 40 1.67 -26.37 1.95
N VAL A 41 0.96 -25.73 1.02
CA VAL A 41 -0.50 -25.70 0.97
C VAL A 41 -0.96 -26.59 -0.19
N LYS A 42 -1.63 -27.71 0.12
CA LYS A 42 -2.06 -28.70 -0.89
C LYS A 42 -3.08 -28.12 -1.88
N PRO A 43 -3.18 -28.65 -3.11
CA PRO A 43 -4.28 -28.32 -4.02
C PRO A 43 -5.66 -28.53 -3.38
N GLY A 44 -6.54 -27.53 -3.50
CA GLY A 44 -7.87 -27.53 -2.88
C GLY A 44 -7.89 -27.12 -1.40
N SER A 45 -6.76 -26.71 -0.83
CA SER A 45 -6.67 -26.05 0.48
C SER A 45 -6.28 -24.58 0.34
N TYR A 46 -6.56 -23.81 1.40
CA TYR A 46 -6.38 -22.38 1.44
C TYR A 46 -5.21 -21.98 2.33
N ASP A 47 -4.56 -20.88 1.98
CA ASP A 47 -3.64 -20.16 2.84
C ASP A 47 -4.37 -19.63 4.09
N GLU A 48 -3.61 -19.39 5.16
CA GLU A 48 -4.13 -18.90 6.43
C GLU A 48 -4.40 -17.38 6.39
N PHE A 49 -3.62 -16.64 5.61
CA PHE A 49 -3.73 -15.18 5.52
C PHE A 49 -3.72 -14.71 4.06
N TYR A 50 -4.45 -13.62 3.80
CA TYR A 50 -4.14 -12.73 2.69
C TYR A 50 -3.06 -11.76 3.14
N ALA A 51 -2.00 -11.61 2.34
CA ALA A 51 -0.96 -10.61 2.53
C ALA A 51 -1.02 -9.60 1.37
N PHE A 52 -1.27 -8.34 1.70
CA PHE A 52 -1.30 -7.21 0.79
C PHE A 52 0.06 -6.54 0.82
N LEU A 53 0.81 -6.70 -0.26
CA LEU A 53 2.13 -6.10 -0.43
C LEU A 53 1.98 -4.91 -1.37
N SER A 54 2.59 -3.77 -1.02
CA SER A 54 2.72 -2.68 -1.97
C SER A 54 3.40 -3.16 -3.25
N GLY A 55 2.99 -2.61 -4.40
CA GLY A 55 3.67 -2.83 -5.67
C GLY A 55 4.77 -1.83 -5.98
N GLY A 56 5.14 -0.95 -5.04
CA GLY A 56 6.20 0.05 -5.22
C GLY A 56 6.03 0.87 -6.48
N PHE A 57 7.09 0.97 -7.27
CA PHE A 57 7.14 1.75 -8.51
C PHE A 57 6.24 1.20 -9.63
N SER A 58 5.57 0.05 -9.45
CA SER A 58 4.49 -0.35 -10.35
C SER A 58 3.22 0.50 -10.16
N GLY A 59 3.04 1.14 -9.00
CA GLY A 59 1.83 1.86 -8.61
C GLY A 59 0.60 0.96 -8.43
N GLN A 60 0.80 -0.34 -8.31
CA GLN A 60 -0.22 -1.35 -8.05
C GLN A 60 -0.05 -1.94 -6.65
N MET A 61 -0.84 -2.95 -6.32
CA MET A 61 -0.72 -3.67 -5.06
C MET A 61 -0.92 -5.17 -5.30
N ALA A 62 -0.06 -5.99 -4.71
CA ALA A 62 -0.06 -7.43 -4.90
C ALA A 62 -0.69 -8.16 -3.70
N VAL A 63 -1.49 -9.19 -3.97
CA VAL A 63 -2.15 -10.03 -2.97
C VAL A 63 -1.50 -11.42 -3.00
N TYR A 64 -0.84 -11.80 -1.91
CA TYR A 64 -0.22 -13.09 -1.71
C TYR A 64 -0.97 -13.92 -0.67
N GLY A 65 -0.82 -15.25 -0.73
CA GLY A 65 -1.24 -16.16 0.34
C GLY A 65 -0.08 -16.52 1.27
N LEU A 66 -0.31 -16.50 2.59
CA LEU A 66 0.64 -17.04 3.58
C LEU A 66 0.07 -18.31 4.24
N PRO A 67 0.85 -19.38 4.42
CA PRO A 67 2.32 -19.40 4.31
C PRO A 67 2.90 -19.75 2.93
N SER A 68 2.08 -19.97 1.89
CA SER A 68 2.57 -20.52 0.62
C SER A 68 3.42 -19.56 -0.22
N GLY A 69 3.34 -18.25 -0.01
CA GLY A 69 4.03 -17.24 -0.81
C GLY A 69 3.49 -17.11 -2.23
N ARG A 70 2.31 -17.64 -2.53
CA ARG A 70 1.71 -17.61 -3.89
C ARG A 70 1.06 -16.27 -4.16
N LEU A 71 1.36 -15.68 -5.31
CA LEU A 71 0.65 -14.50 -5.82
C LEU A 71 -0.74 -14.90 -6.30
N PHE A 72 -1.78 -14.25 -5.79
CA PHE A 72 -3.17 -14.45 -6.18
C PHE A 72 -3.68 -13.40 -7.16
N ARG A 73 -3.33 -12.13 -6.96
CA ARG A 73 -3.86 -11.00 -7.74
C ARG A 73 -2.95 -9.79 -7.65
N VAL A 74 -2.94 -8.97 -8.69
CA VAL A 74 -2.42 -7.60 -8.67
C VAL A 74 -3.60 -6.65 -8.82
N ILE A 75 -3.88 -5.87 -7.78
CA ILE A 75 -4.97 -4.88 -7.75
C ILE A 75 -4.48 -3.60 -8.40
N SER A 76 -5.27 -3.09 -9.35
CA SER A 76 -4.98 -1.82 -10.01
C SER A 76 -5.38 -0.64 -9.15
N VAL A 77 -4.42 0.26 -8.92
CA VAL A 77 -4.55 1.43 -8.06
C VAL A 77 -4.20 2.72 -8.81
N PHE A 78 -2.92 3.06 -8.91
CA PHE A 78 -2.46 4.36 -9.44
C PHE A 78 -1.92 4.31 -10.86
N SER A 79 -1.67 3.11 -11.38
CA SER A 79 -1.13 2.92 -12.72
C SER A 79 -2.16 2.32 -13.68
N GLN A 80 -2.06 2.70 -14.94
CA GLN A 80 -2.77 2.01 -16.01
C GLN A 80 -2.38 0.53 -16.03
N ASN A 81 -3.38 -0.35 -16.14
CA ASN A 81 -3.16 -1.79 -16.20
C ASN A 81 -3.82 -2.38 -17.45
N PRO A 82 -3.03 -2.77 -18.46
CA PRO A 82 -3.58 -3.30 -19.69
C PRO A 82 -4.17 -4.70 -19.54
N GLU A 83 -3.83 -5.45 -18.47
CA GLU A 83 -4.41 -6.77 -18.19
C GLU A 83 -5.91 -6.68 -17.86
N SER A 84 -6.33 -5.64 -17.12
CA SER A 84 -7.72 -5.46 -16.69
C SER A 84 -8.49 -4.38 -17.48
N GLY A 85 -7.78 -3.62 -18.32
CA GLY A 85 -8.28 -2.40 -18.97
C GLY A 85 -8.47 -1.22 -18.00
N TYR A 86 -7.88 -1.28 -16.79
CA TYR A 86 -7.95 -0.20 -15.80
C TYR A 86 -7.14 1.02 -16.23
N GLY A 87 -7.74 2.20 -16.13
CA GLY A 87 -7.19 3.47 -16.65
C GLY A 87 -7.23 3.58 -18.18
N TYR A 88 -7.77 2.57 -18.89
CA TYR A 88 -7.93 2.53 -20.34
C TYR A 88 -9.40 2.55 -20.79
N SER A 89 -10.27 1.87 -20.04
CA SER A 89 -11.73 1.96 -20.20
C SER A 89 -12.25 3.33 -19.79
N GLU A 90 -13.31 3.81 -20.45
CA GLU A 90 -13.91 5.12 -20.12
C GLU A 90 -14.37 5.18 -18.66
N GLU A 91 -14.81 4.05 -18.13
CA GLU A 91 -15.30 3.86 -16.77
C GLU A 91 -14.23 4.07 -15.70
N THR A 92 -12.96 3.81 -16.00
CA THR A 92 -11.86 3.82 -15.02
C THR A 92 -10.83 4.91 -15.27
N LYS A 93 -10.82 5.55 -16.44
CA LYS A 93 -9.95 6.72 -16.72
C LYS A 93 -10.04 7.81 -15.65
N GLY A 94 -11.25 8.04 -15.15
CA GLY A 94 -11.51 9.01 -14.08
C GLY A 94 -10.72 8.75 -12.79
N MET A 95 -10.39 7.49 -12.49
CA MET A 95 -9.66 7.14 -11.25
C MET A 95 -8.26 7.77 -11.21
N LEU A 96 -7.68 8.02 -12.37
CA LEU A 96 -6.32 8.54 -12.54
C LEU A 96 -6.27 10.04 -12.81
N MET A 97 -7.40 10.75 -12.66
CA MET A 97 -7.47 12.20 -12.77
C MET A 97 -6.98 12.89 -11.50
N THR A 98 -6.16 13.93 -11.67
CA THR A 98 -5.59 14.74 -10.60
C THR A 98 -5.65 16.22 -10.98
N SER A 99 -5.21 17.11 -10.09
CA SER A 99 -5.00 18.54 -10.38
C SER A 99 -3.99 18.78 -11.52
N PHE A 100 -3.15 17.79 -11.85
CA PHE A 100 -2.20 17.80 -12.96
C PHE A 100 -2.73 17.17 -14.25
N GLY A 101 -4.01 16.77 -14.27
CA GLY A 101 -4.63 16.07 -15.39
C GLY A 101 -4.62 14.55 -15.22
N PHE A 102 -4.53 13.81 -16.32
CA PHE A 102 -4.50 12.34 -16.28
C PHE A 102 -3.08 11.85 -15.98
N VAL A 103 -2.88 11.23 -14.81
CA VAL A 103 -1.58 10.72 -14.36
C VAL A 103 -1.63 9.19 -14.29
N PRO A 104 -1.11 8.46 -15.30
CA PRO A 104 -1.30 7.02 -15.47
C PRO A 104 -0.33 6.14 -14.68
N TRP A 105 0.33 6.68 -13.66
CA TRP A 105 1.30 5.98 -12.84
C TRP A 105 1.45 6.64 -11.46
N ASP A 106 1.96 5.88 -10.50
CA ASP A 106 2.52 6.41 -9.25
C ASP A 106 3.43 5.36 -8.60
N ASP A 107 3.95 5.67 -7.42
CA ASP A 107 4.84 4.85 -6.62
C ASP A 107 4.18 4.52 -5.27
N ALA A 108 3.68 3.29 -5.14
CA ALA A 108 2.86 2.84 -4.02
C ALA A 108 3.73 2.43 -2.82
N HIS A 109 3.38 2.78 -1.57
CA HIS A 109 4.26 2.46 -0.43
C HIS A 109 3.64 1.61 0.67
N HIS A 110 2.68 2.15 1.42
CA HIS A 110 2.20 1.56 2.66
C HIS A 110 0.74 1.10 2.50
N PRO A 111 0.47 -0.21 2.39
CA PRO A 111 -0.89 -0.71 2.54
C PRO A 111 -1.28 -0.66 4.02
N GLU A 112 -2.53 -0.28 4.32
CA GLU A 112 -3.05 -0.17 5.69
C GLU A 112 -4.48 -0.69 5.77
N LEU A 113 -4.74 -1.71 6.60
CA LEU A 113 -6.05 -2.38 6.71
C LEU A 113 -6.97 -1.64 7.66
N SER A 114 -8.26 -1.50 7.32
CA SER A 114 -9.23 -0.88 8.23
C SER A 114 -9.37 -1.63 9.56
N GLU A 115 -9.49 -0.86 10.63
CA GLU A 115 -9.61 -1.32 12.00
C GLU A 115 -10.92 -0.92 12.67
N THR A 116 -11.36 -1.76 13.60
CA THR A 116 -12.40 -1.47 14.60
C THR A 116 -11.88 -1.91 15.97
N ASN A 117 -11.82 -0.99 16.94
CA ASN A 117 -11.21 -1.20 18.27
C ASN A 117 -9.74 -1.67 18.21
N GLY A 118 -8.99 -1.22 17.21
CA GLY A 118 -7.59 -1.56 17.01
C GLY A 118 -7.37 -2.99 16.52
N GLU A 119 -8.36 -3.59 15.85
CA GLU A 119 -8.27 -4.91 15.23
C GLU A 119 -8.75 -4.83 13.78
N HIS A 120 -8.04 -5.49 12.86
CA HIS A 120 -8.44 -5.56 11.46
C HIS A 120 -9.85 -6.10 11.29
N ASP A 121 -10.70 -5.36 10.57
CA ASP A 121 -12.10 -5.74 10.35
C ASP A 121 -12.40 -6.17 8.90
N GLY A 122 -11.44 -5.97 7.99
CA GLY A 122 -11.53 -6.44 6.61
C GLY A 122 -12.56 -5.70 5.74
N ARG A 123 -12.98 -4.49 6.12
CA ARG A 123 -13.85 -3.65 5.28
C ARG A 123 -13.09 -3.09 4.08
N TRP A 124 -11.96 -2.45 4.36
CA TRP A 124 -11.17 -1.72 3.38
C TRP A 124 -9.68 -1.92 3.60
N LEU A 125 -8.92 -1.58 2.56
CA LEU A 125 -7.49 -1.40 2.63
C LEU A 125 -7.15 -0.06 1.98
N PHE A 126 -6.27 0.70 2.60
CA PHE A 126 -5.77 1.97 2.08
C PHE A 126 -4.35 1.80 1.53
N ILE A 127 -3.98 2.61 0.54
CA ILE A 127 -2.59 2.68 0.06
C ILE A 127 -2.28 4.07 -0.48
N ASN A 128 -1.05 4.56 -0.37
CA ASN A 128 -0.63 5.88 -0.86
C ASN A 128 0.11 5.78 -2.19
N GLY A 129 0.07 6.87 -2.97
CA GLY A 129 1.00 7.15 -4.08
C GLY A 129 1.88 8.35 -3.73
N ASN A 130 3.20 8.22 -3.92
CA ASN A 130 4.19 9.23 -3.54
C ASN A 130 4.36 10.40 -4.52
N ASN A 131 4.35 10.12 -5.82
CA ASN A 131 4.72 11.08 -6.87
C ASN A 131 3.70 12.21 -6.98
N THR A 132 2.42 11.86 -7.20
CA THR A 132 1.32 12.81 -7.04
C THR A 132 0.58 12.41 -5.78
N PRO A 133 0.86 13.07 -4.63
CA PRO A 133 0.33 12.69 -3.33
C PRO A 133 -1.14 12.33 -3.36
N ARG A 134 -1.43 11.04 -3.22
CA ARG A 134 -2.78 10.48 -3.27
C ARG A 134 -2.89 9.34 -2.28
N VAL A 135 -4.12 9.07 -1.83
CA VAL A 135 -4.48 7.90 -1.03
C VAL A 135 -5.64 7.21 -1.74
N ALA A 136 -5.52 5.91 -1.93
CA ALA A 136 -6.55 5.05 -2.47
C ALA A 136 -7.21 4.22 -1.36
N ARG A 137 -8.50 3.95 -1.51
CA ARG A 137 -9.25 2.95 -0.76
C ARG A 137 -9.63 1.80 -1.67
N ILE A 138 -9.38 0.59 -1.22
CA ILE A 138 -9.70 -0.67 -1.87
C ILE A 138 -10.83 -1.33 -1.09
N ASP A 139 -11.88 -1.73 -1.80
CA ASP A 139 -12.97 -2.52 -1.22
C ASP A 139 -12.55 -3.99 -1.18
N LEU A 140 -12.46 -4.58 0.02
CA LEU A 140 -12.00 -5.96 0.19
C LEU A 140 -13.08 -7.00 -0.11
N THR A 141 -14.32 -6.59 -0.39
CA THR A 141 -15.34 -7.49 -0.94
C THR A 141 -15.10 -7.74 -2.43
N THR A 142 -14.59 -6.77 -3.17
CA THR A 142 -14.35 -6.85 -4.62
C THR A 142 -12.88 -6.99 -5.00
N PHE A 143 -11.95 -6.63 -4.09
CA PHE A 143 -10.52 -6.51 -4.38
C PHE A 143 -10.26 -5.53 -5.54
N GLU A 144 -10.97 -4.41 -5.54
CA GLU A 144 -10.86 -3.33 -6.52
C GLU A 144 -10.76 -1.96 -5.82
N THR A 145 -10.07 -1.02 -6.48
CA THR A 145 -9.95 0.36 -5.97
C THR A 145 -11.29 1.06 -6.09
N ALA A 146 -11.87 1.43 -4.95
CA ALA A 146 -13.17 2.08 -4.85
C ALA A 146 -13.06 3.61 -4.88
N GLU A 147 -11.97 4.18 -4.37
CA GLU A 147 -11.83 5.63 -4.28
C GLU A 147 -10.36 6.05 -4.26
N ILE A 148 -10.01 7.19 -4.86
CA ILE A 148 -8.69 7.82 -4.81
C ILE A 148 -8.87 9.30 -4.52
N ILE A 149 -8.27 9.78 -3.43
CA ILE A 149 -8.25 11.19 -3.04
C ILE A 149 -6.83 11.75 -3.15
N GLU A 150 -6.69 12.89 -3.82
CA GLU A 150 -5.44 13.65 -3.91
C GLU A 150 -5.23 14.51 -2.66
N ILE A 151 -3.97 14.60 -2.22
CA ILE A 151 -3.53 15.30 -1.03
C ILE A 151 -2.79 16.58 -1.45
N PRO A 152 -3.48 17.74 -1.54
CA PRO A 152 -2.86 18.99 -1.95
C PRO A 152 -1.88 19.50 -0.89
N ASN A 153 -1.05 20.49 -1.27
CA ASN A 153 -0.07 21.14 -0.39
C ASN A 153 0.97 20.17 0.20
N SER A 154 1.11 18.98 -0.39
CA SER A 154 2.04 17.93 0.00
C SER A 154 2.95 17.60 -1.18
N GLY A 155 4.14 17.07 -0.88
CA GLY A 155 5.07 16.46 -1.84
C GLY A 155 5.67 15.21 -1.23
N GLY A 156 5.76 14.11 -1.99
CA GLY A 156 6.25 12.82 -1.49
C GLY A 156 5.39 12.31 -0.33
N ASN A 157 4.23 11.72 -0.64
CA ASN A 157 3.26 11.26 0.37
C ASN A 157 3.72 10.01 1.13
N HIS A 158 4.79 10.08 1.93
CA HIS A 158 5.47 8.89 2.43
C HIS A 158 4.88 8.36 3.75
N GLY A 159 4.71 9.18 4.78
CA GLY A 159 4.12 8.75 6.07
C GLY A 159 2.60 8.61 5.98
N SER A 160 2.18 7.68 5.13
CA SER A 160 0.84 7.59 4.56
C SER A 160 0.64 6.25 3.85
N PRO A 161 -0.60 5.75 3.80
CA PRO A 161 -1.62 5.91 4.81
C PRO A 161 -1.21 5.24 6.12
N PHE A 162 -1.67 5.81 7.23
CA PHE A 162 -1.80 5.12 8.51
C PHE A 162 -3.19 5.44 9.07
N ILE A 163 -3.78 4.56 9.88
CA ILE A 163 -5.16 4.79 10.34
C ILE A 163 -5.28 4.90 11.85
N THR A 164 -6.29 5.64 12.31
CA THR A 164 -6.69 5.65 13.72
C THR A 164 -7.37 4.34 14.12
N GLU A 165 -7.38 4.06 15.42
CA GLU A 165 -7.83 2.78 16.02
C GLU A 165 -9.22 2.28 15.54
N ASN A 166 -10.11 3.15 15.07
CA ASN A 166 -11.42 2.76 14.52
C ASN A 166 -11.63 3.21 13.06
N THR A 167 -10.54 3.50 12.35
CA THR A 167 -10.58 4.05 10.99
C THR A 167 -11.39 5.36 10.91
N GLU A 168 -11.35 6.21 11.94
CA GLU A 168 -11.94 7.55 11.88
C GLU A 168 -11.21 8.43 10.87
N TYR A 169 -9.88 8.31 10.84
CA TYR A 169 -8.99 9.02 9.95
C TYR A 169 -8.00 8.09 9.28
N VAL A 170 -7.77 8.33 8.00
CA VAL A 170 -6.56 7.95 7.28
C VAL A 170 -5.61 9.16 7.29
N ILE A 171 -4.39 8.93 7.71
CA ILE A 171 -3.36 9.92 7.95
C ILE A 171 -2.38 9.92 6.79
N ALA A 172 -1.98 11.11 6.34
CA ALA A 172 -1.00 11.30 5.29
C ALA A 172 -0.01 12.42 5.66
N SER A 173 1.26 12.31 5.25
CA SER A 173 2.27 13.33 5.53
C SER A 173 3.11 13.72 4.32
N THR A 174 3.63 14.95 4.37
CA THR A 174 4.58 15.48 3.40
C THR A 174 6.01 15.05 3.73
N ARG A 175 6.68 14.33 2.83
CA ARG A 175 8.12 14.08 2.92
C ARG A 175 8.93 15.21 2.31
N PHE A 176 8.49 15.75 1.18
CA PHE A 176 9.15 16.82 0.45
C PHE A 176 8.36 18.11 0.66
N SER A 177 8.84 18.93 1.60
CA SER A 177 8.17 20.20 1.92
C SER A 177 8.03 21.09 0.68
N VAL A 178 6.97 21.89 0.66
CA VAL A 178 6.68 22.86 -0.42
C VAL A 178 6.20 24.18 0.19
N PRO A 179 6.26 25.30 -0.53
CA PRO A 179 5.61 26.52 -0.09
C PRO A 179 4.09 26.34 0.03
N ILE A 180 3.47 27.00 1.00
CA ILE A 180 2.00 26.95 1.21
C ILE A 180 1.46 28.39 1.31
N PRO A 181 0.65 28.86 0.35
CA PRO A 181 0.32 28.20 -0.92
C PRO A 181 1.58 28.03 -1.80
N ASN A 182 1.55 27.02 -2.69
CA ASN A 182 2.68 26.76 -3.58
C ASN A 182 2.90 27.96 -4.52
N ARG A 183 4.15 28.45 -4.58
CA ARG A 183 4.51 29.71 -5.25
C ARG A 183 5.98 29.71 -5.64
N ASP A 184 6.31 30.55 -6.61
CA ASP A 184 7.69 30.75 -7.06
C ASP A 184 8.53 31.47 -6.00
N VAL A 185 9.46 30.74 -5.38
CA VAL A 185 10.44 31.23 -4.41
C VAL A 185 11.79 30.53 -4.62
N PRO A 186 12.93 31.18 -4.31
CA PRO A 186 14.23 30.53 -4.40
C PRO A 186 14.35 29.33 -3.43
N ILE A 187 14.91 28.20 -3.89
CA ILE A 187 15.15 27.02 -3.05
C ILE A 187 16.06 27.33 -1.86
N SER A 188 17.00 28.29 -2.01
CA SER A 188 17.86 28.77 -0.93
C SER A 188 17.09 29.38 0.25
N SER A 189 15.82 29.74 0.06
CA SER A 189 14.92 30.23 1.12
C SER A 189 14.14 29.12 1.84
N TYR A 190 14.57 27.86 1.73
CA TYR A 190 13.88 26.68 2.27
C TYR A 190 13.34 26.87 3.70
N LYS A 191 14.20 27.30 4.63
CA LYS A 191 13.84 27.52 6.04
C LYS A 191 12.71 28.53 6.26
N GLU A 192 12.62 29.53 5.39
CA GLU A 192 11.64 30.61 5.48
C GLU A 192 10.32 30.21 4.81
N ASN A 193 10.40 29.62 3.61
CA ASN A 193 9.24 29.49 2.72
C ASN A 193 8.63 28.09 2.66
N PHE A 194 9.37 27.03 2.99
CA PHE A 194 8.93 25.66 2.80
C PHE A 194 8.33 25.12 4.10
N LYS A 195 7.17 24.47 3.97
CA LYS A 195 6.41 23.88 5.08
C LYS A 195 6.00 22.45 4.73
N GLY A 196 5.78 21.65 5.76
CA GLY A 196 5.18 20.32 5.63
C GLY A 196 3.68 20.38 5.91
N THR A 197 2.96 19.32 5.53
CA THR A 197 1.58 19.10 5.98
C THR A 197 1.40 17.72 6.59
N LEU A 198 0.61 17.65 7.66
CA LEU A 198 0.06 16.41 8.19
C LEU A 198 -1.45 16.43 7.93
N SER A 199 -1.93 15.53 7.10
CA SER A 199 -3.28 15.52 6.54
C SER A 199 -4.12 14.44 7.20
N PHE A 200 -5.35 14.81 7.58
CA PHE A 200 -6.31 13.91 8.21
C PHE A 200 -7.52 13.74 7.28
N ILE A 201 -7.66 12.56 6.72
CA ILE A 201 -8.70 12.18 5.77
C ILE A 201 -9.77 11.41 6.54
N SER A 202 -10.91 12.02 6.81
CA SER A 202 -12.01 11.35 7.50
C SER A 202 -12.60 10.25 6.62
N VAL A 203 -12.95 9.12 7.22
CA VAL A 203 -13.61 8.00 6.55
C VAL A 203 -15.03 7.85 7.10
N ASP A 204 -16.03 7.83 6.22
CA ASP A 204 -17.39 7.49 6.65
C ASP A 204 -17.45 6.02 7.09
N ASN A 205 -17.90 5.77 8.31
CA ASN A 205 -17.86 4.42 8.91
C ASN A 205 -18.75 3.38 8.17
N LYS A 206 -19.69 3.82 7.32
CA LYS A 206 -20.60 2.92 6.58
C LYS A 206 -20.21 2.79 5.12
N SER A 207 -20.06 3.91 4.41
CA SER A 207 -19.73 3.89 2.98
C SER A 207 -18.23 3.76 2.73
N GLY A 208 -17.40 4.14 3.69
CA GLY A 208 -15.95 4.28 3.57
C GLY A 208 -15.52 5.49 2.74
N ASP A 209 -16.45 6.40 2.40
CA ASP A 209 -16.13 7.57 1.59
C ASP A 209 -15.09 8.45 2.28
N MET A 210 -14.08 8.88 1.52
CA MET A 210 -12.96 9.65 2.02
C MET A 210 -13.18 11.16 1.84
N ASN A 211 -12.87 11.95 2.87
CA ASN A 211 -12.87 13.40 2.79
C ASN A 211 -11.66 13.99 3.50
N LEU A 212 -10.90 14.87 2.84
CA LEU A 212 -9.80 15.60 3.47
C LEU A 212 -10.37 16.60 4.48
N ALA A 213 -10.39 16.22 5.76
CA ALA A 213 -11.08 16.97 6.80
C ALA A 213 -10.30 18.23 7.20
N PHE A 214 -9.00 18.08 7.44
CA PHE A 214 -8.09 19.18 7.72
C PHE A 214 -6.63 18.78 7.50
N GLN A 215 -5.76 19.77 7.38
CA GLN A 215 -4.31 19.63 7.40
C GLN A 215 -3.71 20.45 8.54
N LEU A 216 -2.62 19.98 9.13
CA LEU A 216 -1.77 20.76 10.03
C LEU A 216 -0.61 21.31 9.21
N VAL A 217 -0.41 22.62 9.25
CA VAL A 217 0.77 23.26 8.65
C VAL A 217 1.91 23.14 9.66
N VAL A 218 2.92 22.37 9.29
CA VAL A 218 4.05 22.06 10.17
C VAL A 218 5.35 22.61 9.56
N PRO A 219 6.42 22.76 10.37
CA PRO A 219 7.73 23.17 9.86
C PRO A 219 8.19 22.27 8.73
N GLY A 220 8.95 22.85 7.80
CA GLY A 220 9.46 22.17 6.62
C GLY A 220 10.56 21.15 6.96
N LEU A 221 10.13 20.03 7.54
CA LEU A 221 10.91 18.85 7.86
C LEU A 221 10.54 17.73 6.87
N ASP A 222 11.36 16.68 6.81
CA ASP A 222 11.05 15.52 5.99
C ASP A 222 10.31 14.49 6.86
N TYR A 223 8.97 14.46 6.80
CA TYR A 223 8.16 13.51 7.55
C TYR A 223 8.20 12.14 6.85
N ASP A 224 8.73 11.14 7.54
CA ASP A 224 9.09 9.85 6.96
C ASP A 224 7.96 8.84 7.11
N LEU A 225 7.73 8.30 8.31
CA LEU A 225 6.60 7.42 8.63
C LEU A 225 5.63 8.06 9.62
N ALA A 226 4.44 7.47 9.72
CA ALA A 226 3.46 7.80 10.74
C ALA A 226 2.91 6.54 11.39
N HIS A 227 2.24 6.68 12.53
CA HIS A 227 1.40 5.63 13.12
C HIS A 227 0.42 6.28 14.10
N ALA A 228 -0.86 5.92 14.04
CA ALA A 228 -1.80 6.35 15.06
C ALA A 228 -1.62 5.59 16.37
N GLY A 229 -1.89 6.23 17.50
CA GLY A 229 -1.91 5.59 18.79
C GLY A 229 -3.06 4.60 18.94
N LYS A 230 -3.00 3.80 20.00
CA LYS A 230 -3.98 2.77 20.37
C LYS A 230 -4.21 2.83 21.87
N GLY A 231 -5.31 2.26 22.37
CA GLY A 231 -5.55 2.17 23.81
C GLY A 231 -5.39 3.53 24.51
N PRO A 232 -4.42 3.72 25.43
CA PRO A 232 -4.22 5.00 26.10
C PRO A 232 -3.80 6.14 25.14
N SER A 233 -3.13 5.83 24.03
CA SER A 233 -2.67 6.81 23.04
C SER A 233 -3.60 7.00 21.85
N HIS A 234 -4.79 6.38 21.82
CA HIS A 234 -5.70 6.40 20.66
C HIS A 234 -6.03 7.80 20.11
N ASP A 235 -6.04 8.83 20.95
CA ASP A 235 -6.27 10.24 20.57
C ASP A 235 -5.06 10.93 19.91
N TRP A 236 -3.96 10.20 19.73
CA TRP A 236 -2.69 10.70 19.22
C TRP A 236 -2.26 10.01 17.93
N ALA A 237 -1.43 10.69 17.15
CA ALA A 237 -0.72 10.15 16.01
C ALA A 237 0.73 10.60 16.06
N PHE A 238 1.64 9.72 15.67
CA PHE A 238 3.07 9.94 15.77
C PHE A 238 3.68 9.93 14.37
N PHE A 239 4.61 10.84 14.11
CA PHE A 239 5.25 10.99 12.80
C PHE A 239 6.74 11.14 12.99
N THR A 240 7.56 10.24 12.46
CA THR A 240 8.99 10.51 12.36
C THR A 240 9.23 11.64 11.40
N CYS A 241 10.20 12.48 11.73
CA CYS A 241 10.79 13.38 10.77
C CYS A 241 12.31 13.40 10.92
N TYR A 242 12.98 13.47 9.77
CA TYR A 242 14.40 13.73 9.68
C TYR A 242 14.61 15.13 9.06
N ASN A 243 15.87 15.54 8.89
CA ASN A 243 16.20 16.85 8.33
C ASN A 243 15.71 18.02 9.23
N SER A 244 15.85 17.88 10.55
CA SER A 244 15.60 18.97 11.50
C SER A 244 16.47 20.21 11.24
N GLU A 245 17.58 20.03 10.53
CA GLU A 245 18.48 21.07 10.04
C GLU A 245 17.84 21.94 8.93
N GLN A 246 16.78 21.43 8.30
CA GLN A 246 16.10 22.01 7.14
C GLN A 246 17.09 22.29 5.98
N ALA A 247 17.92 21.29 5.70
CA ALA A 247 18.82 21.28 4.55
C ALA A 247 18.07 21.02 3.25
N ASN A 248 18.63 21.49 2.14
CA ASN A 248 18.04 21.40 0.79
C ASN A 248 19.06 20.93 -0.28
N SER A 249 20.25 20.51 0.14
CA SER A 249 21.32 20.00 -0.74
C SER A 249 22.25 19.08 0.04
N LEU A 250 22.79 18.05 -0.63
CA LEU A 250 23.67 17.02 -0.02
C LEU A 250 23.10 16.50 1.30
N LEU A 251 21.84 16.03 1.26
CA LEU A 251 21.07 15.71 2.47
C LEU A 251 21.73 14.58 3.27
N GLU A 252 22.42 13.66 2.61
CA GLU A 252 23.20 12.59 3.25
C GLU A 252 24.32 13.11 4.18
N ILE A 253 24.71 14.38 4.01
CA ILE A 253 25.64 15.08 4.90
C ILE A 253 24.87 16.08 5.77
N ASN A 254 24.04 16.93 5.17
CA ASN A 254 23.53 18.14 5.82
C ASN A 254 22.25 17.93 6.63
N ALA A 255 21.48 16.86 6.39
CA ALA A 255 20.22 16.55 7.09
C ALA A 255 20.40 15.55 8.26
N SER A 256 21.66 15.31 8.64
CA SER A 256 22.06 14.38 9.69
C SER A 256 23.24 14.95 10.48
N GLN A 257 23.25 16.25 10.74
CA GLN A 257 24.24 16.93 11.58
C GLN A 257 23.85 16.89 13.06
N ASN A 258 22.56 17.03 13.36
CA ASN A 258 22.03 16.96 14.72
C ASN A 258 22.12 15.52 15.27
N ASP A 259 22.28 15.38 16.59
CA ASP A 259 22.32 14.07 17.25
C ASP A 259 20.93 13.43 17.35
N LYS A 260 19.88 14.26 17.35
CA LYS A 260 18.48 13.86 17.39
C LYS A 260 17.68 14.73 16.43
N ASP A 261 16.82 14.09 15.65
CA ASP A 261 15.70 14.75 14.99
C ASP A 261 14.45 14.54 15.86
N PHE A 262 13.26 14.39 15.27
CA PHE A 262 12.02 14.33 16.05
C PHE A 262 11.09 13.19 15.63
N ILE A 263 10.24 12.81 16.58
CA ILE A 263 8.91 12.29 16.31
C ILE A 263 7.92 13.41 16.68
N ALA A 264 7.09 13.86 15.74
CA ALA A 264 5.95 14.72 16.04
C ALA A 264 4.82 13.88 16.66
N ALA A 265 4.40 14.22 17.88
CA ALA A 265 3.22 13.67 18.53
C ALA A 265 2.06 14.65 18.38
N VAL A 266 1.03 14.26 17.63
CA VAL A 266 -0.14 15.08 17.29
C VAL A 266 -1.37 14.52 18.01
N ASN A 267 -2.04 15.33 18.82
CA ASN A 267 -3.35 15.00 19.37
C ASN A 267 -4.43 15.37 18.34
N TRP A 268 -4.90 14.37 17.59
CA TRP A 268 -5.84 14.59 16.49
C TRP A 268 -7.25 14.93 17.00
N LYS A 269 -7.65 14.44 18.19
CA LYS A 269 -8.88 14.89 18.85
C LYS A 269 -8.85 16.39 19.19
N LYS A 270 -7.70 16.88 19.66
CA LYS A 270 -7.50 18.30 19.92
C LYS A 270 -7.56 19.12 18.63
N ALA A 271 -7.02 18.58 17.53
CA ALA A 271 -7.18 19.19 16.21
C ALA A 271 -8.67 19.28 15.82
N GLU A 272 -9.46 18.22 15.98
CA GLU A 272 -10.92 18.24 15.75
C GLU A 272 -11.62 19.32 16.58
N GLU A 273 -11.29 19.45 17.87
CA GLU A 273 -11.83 20.50 18.73
C GLU A 273 -11.54 21.89 18.17
N TYR A 274 -10.33 22.13 17.67
CA TYR A 274 -9.96 23.41 17.07
C TYR A 274 -10.63 23.68 15.73
N VAL A 275 -10.83 22.65 14.89
CA VAL A 275 -11.64 22.78 13.67
C VAL A 275 -13.07 23.17 14.05
N LYS A 276 -13.70 22.47 15.01
CA LYS A 276 -15.07 22.76 15.48
C LYS A 276 -15.19 24.14 16.11
N ALA A 277 -14.15 24.61 16.79
CA ALA A 277 -14.07 25.96 17.34
C ALA A 277 -13.81 27.06 16.30
N GLY A 278 -13.68 26.72 15.02
CA GLY A 278 -13.47 27.68 13.93
C GLY A 278 -12.06 28.25 13.84
N LYS A 279 -11.05 27.59 14.43
CA LYS A 279 -9.65 28.02 14.34
C LYS A 279 -8.98 27.67 13.02
N ALA A 280 -9.50 26.68 12.29
CA ALA A 280 -8.95 26.31 11.00
C ALA A 280 -9.21 27.40 9.96
N LYS A 281 -8.18 27.73 9.18
CA LYS A 281 -8.25 28.68 8.07
C LYS A 281 -8.60 27.92 6.79
N LYS A 282 -9.50 28.47 5.98
CA LYS A 282 -9.74 27.96 4.62
C LYS A 282 -8.59 28.40 3.72
N VAL A 283 -7.94 27.46 3.07
CA VAL A 283 -6.83 27.70 2.15
C VAL A 283 -7.22 27.15 0.78
N SER A 284 -7.04 27.97 -0.26
CA SER A 284 -7.31 27.57 -1.64
C SER A 284 -6.34 26.45 -2.04
N ALA A 285 -6.88 25.34 -2.53
CA ALA A 285 -6.12 24.17 -2.94
C ALA A 285 -6.94 23.35 -3.94
N GLU A 286 -6.40 23.13 -5.13
CA GLU A 286 -7.04 22.30 -6.14
C GLU A 286 -6.61 20.83 -5.97
N TYR A 287 -7.57 19.92 -5.91
CA TYR A 287 -7.32 18.47 -5.84
C TYR A 287 -8.55 17.68 -6.29
N TYR A 288 -8.38 16.39 -6.58
CA TYR A 288 -9.46 15.50 -6.98
C TYR A 288 -9.81 14.45 -5.91
N ASN A 289 -11.10 14.12 -5.83
CA ASN A 289 -11.59 12.88 -5.23
C ASN A 289 -12.33 12.09 -6.33
N ASN A 290 -11.78 10.93 -6.69
CA ASN A 290 -12.31 10.02 -7.69
C ASN A 290 -12.94 8.81 -7.00
N SER A 291 -14.20 8.50 -7.29
CA SER A 291 -14.93 7.37 -6.68
C SER A 291 -15.51 6.47 -7.76
N TYR A 292 -15.29 5.16 -7.64
CA TYR A 292 -15.87 4.14 -8.51
C TYR A 292 -17.15 3.58 -7.89
N SER A 293 -18.19 3.44 -8.72
CA SER A 293 -19.46 2.85 -8.30
C SER A 293 -19.63 1.49 -8.93
N ASP A 294 -19.76 0.46 -8.10
CA ASP A 294 -20.13 -0.90 -8.49
C ASP A 294 -21.51 -1.00 -9.15
N VAL A 295 -22.38 -0.01 -8.93
CA VAL A 295 -23.74 -0.03 -9.47
C VAL A 295 -23.75 0.51 -10.90
N THR A 296 -23.03 1.60 -11.15
CA THR A 296 -22.94 2.19 -12.49
C THR A 296 -21.73 1.69 -13.28
N HIS A 297 -20.85 0.92 -12.63
CA HIS A 297 -19.54 0.50 -13.11
C HIS A 297 -18.74 1.67 -13.68
N SER A 298 -18.70 2.82 -13.00
CA SER A 298 -18.08 4.03 -13.54
C SER A 298 -17.54 4.92 -12.46
N THR A 299 -16.50 5.68 -12.81
CA THR A 299 -15.89 6.67 -11.95
C THR A 299 -16.63 8.00 -11.98
N THR A 300 -16.75 8.63 -10.83
CA THR A 300 -17.07 10.06 -10.68
C THR A 300 -15.85 10.79 -10.13
N SER A 301 -15.31 11.73 -10.92
CA SER A 301 -14.19 12.60 -10.52
C SER A 301 -14.72 13.95 -10.04
N ARG A 302 -14.51 14.27 -8.76
CA ARG A 302 -14.92 15.54 -8.14
C ARG A 302 -13.69 16.42 -7.92
N LYS A 303 -13.72 17.63 -8.50
CA LYS A 303 -12.72 18.67 -8.25
C LYS A 303 -13.08 19.44 -6.98
N MET A 304 -12.12 19.53 -6.07
CA MET A 304 -12.16 20.28 -4.83
C MET A 304 -11.25 21.51 -4.96
N ASN A 305 -11.55 22.60 -4.23
CA ASN A 305 -10.86 23.89 -4.40
C ASN A 305 -10.38 24.53 -3.08
N GLU A 306 -10.69 23.92 -1.94
CA GLU A 306 -10.27 24.42 -0.63
C GLU A 306 -10.01 23.28 0.35
N VAL A 307 -9.15 23.56 1.33
CA VAL A 307 -8.86 22.69 2.48
C VAL A 307 -8.87 23.52 3.76
N LEU A 308 -9.22 22.88 4.87
CA LEU A 308 -9.08 23.48 6.19
C LEU A 308 -7.66 23.25 6.71
N MET A 309 -7.00 24.30 7.18
CA MET A 309 -5.66 24.24 7.73
C MET A 309 -5.60 24.77 9.16
N LEU A 310 -4.96 24.01 10.04
CA LEU A 310 -4.61 24.42 11.39
C LEU A 310 -3.13 24.82 11.45
N ASP A 311 -2.85 25.92 12.15
CA ASP A 311 -1.50 26.35 12.49
C ASP A 311 -1.24 26.02 13.97
N PRO A 312 -0.19 25.25 14.31
CA PRO A 312 0.20 24.97 15.69
C PRO A 312 0.32 26.21 16.59
N LYS A 313 0.71 27.36 16.03
CA LYS A 313 0.84 28.63 16.77
C LYS A 313 -0.49 29.11 17.36
N ASP A 314 -1.59 28.78 16.70
CA ASP A 314 -2.96 29.13 17.13
C ASP A 314 -3.62 27.99 17.95
N CYS A 315 -2.96 26.84 18.10
CA CYS A 315 -3.52 25.56 18.55
C CYS A 315 -2.66 24.88 19.65
N ALA A 316 -2.50 25.55 20.79
CA ALA A 316 -1.70 25.05 21.91
C ALA A 316 -2.10 23.63 22.36
N GLY A 317 -1.12 22.76 22.55
CA GLY A 317 -1.32 21.37 22.99
C GLY A 317 -1.81 20.40 21.92
N MET A 318 -1.88 20.83 20.66
CA MET A 318 -2.20 19.95 19.53
C MET A 318 -1.01 19.12 19.05
N ILE A 319 0.21 19.63 19.17
CA ILE A 319 1.42 18.98 18.66
C ILE A 319 2.62 19.24 19.58
N TYR A 320 3.48 18.24 19.72
CA TYR A 320 4.74 18.27 20.46
C TYR A 320 5.82 17.53 19.68
N TYR A 321 7.09 17.92 19.84
CA TYR A 321 8.21 17.15 19.30
C TYR A 321 8.88 16.31 20.38
N ILE A 322 9.13 15.03 20.06
CA ILE A 322 9.87 14.08 20.87
C ILE A 322 11.27 13.91 20.23
N PRO A 323 12.36 14.36 20.89
CA PRO A 323 13.71 14.15 20.37
C PRO A 323 13.98 12.67 20.13
N THR A 324 14.47 12.30 18.94
CA THR A 324 14.71 10.90 18.57
C THR A 324 16.01 10.75 17.75
N PRO A 325 16.99 9.95 18.23
CA PRO A 325 18.24 9.67 17.51
C PRO A 325 18.04 8.61 16.41
N LYS A 326 18.68 8.69 15.24
CA LYS A 326 19.14 9.87 14.52
C LYS A 326 18.64 9.74 13.08
N SER A 327 18.01 10.79 12.57
CA SER A 327 17.28 10.76 11.30
C SER A 327 16.32 9.57 11.23
N PRO A 328 15.42 9.45 12.22
CA PRO A 328 14.63 8.26 12.44
C PRO A 328 13.73 7.96 11.24
N HIS A 329 13.47 6.67 11.01
CA HIS A 329 12.66 6.16 9.91
C HIS A 329 11.30 5.69 10.40
N GLY A 330 11.20 4.48 10.98
CA GLY A 330 9.94 3.94 11.50
C GLY A 330 9.46 4.64 12.77
N VAL A 331 8.14 4.62 12.98
CA VAL A 331 7.51 4.98 14.25
C VAL A 331 6.43 3.96 14.54
N ASP A 332 6.69 3.07 15.47
CA ASP A 332 5.88 1.87 15.64
C ASP A 332 5.23 1.88 17.02
N VAL A 333 3.91 1.74 17.08
CA VAL A 333 3.12 1.78 18.32
C VAL A 333 2.78 0.36 18.74
N ASP A 334 3.19 -0.03 19.96
CA ASP A 334 2.96 -1.38 20.46
C ASP A 334 1.46 -1.71 20.63
N PRO A 335 1.07 -3.00 20.70
CA PRO A 335 -0.33 -3.41 20.82
C PRO A 335 -1.07 -2.84 22.04
N SER A 336 -0.34 -2.47 23.10
CA SER A 336 -0.95 -1.81 24.27
C SER A 336 -1.19 -0.32 24.06
N GLY A 337 -0.48 0.31 23.12
CA GLY A 337 -0.48 1.74 22.86
C GLY A 337 0.36 2.58 23.82
N GLU A 338 1.12 1.95 24.72
CA GLU A 338 1.95 2.61 25.71
C GLU A 338 3.35 2.94 25.18
N TYR A 339 3.91 2.12 24.29
CA TYR A 339 5.27 2.26 23.80
C TYR A 339 5.30 2.72 22.35
N ILE A 340 6.11 3.75 22.08
CA ILE A 340 6.34 4.31 20.75
C ILE A 340 7.81 4.12 20.41
N VAL A 341 8.10 3.26 19.44
CA VAL A 341 9.46 2.87 19.04
C VAL A 341 9.91 3.75 17.88
N GLY A 342 11.04 4.45 18.03
CA GLY A 342 11.63 5.24 16.95
C GLY A 342 12.71 4.47 16.22
N GLY A 343 12.52 4.18 14.92
CA GLY A 343 13.48 3.48 14.07
C GLY A 343 14.76 4.28 13.85
N GLY A 344 15.77 4.07 14.70
CA GLY A 344 16.90 5.00 14.85
C GLY A 344 17.83 5.19 13.64
N LYS A 345 17.68 4.40 12.55
CA LYS A 345 18.41 4.45 11.28
C LYS A 345 19.92 4.62 11.38
N LEU A 346 20.41 5.84 11.63
CA LEU A 346 21.83 6.15 11.78
C LEU A 346 22.35 5.95 13.21
N SER A 347 21.45 5.70 14.16
CA SER A 347 21.74 5.44 15.56
C SER A 347 22.11 3.98 15.82
N THR A 348 22.99 3.77 16.79
CA THR A 348 23.36 2.44 17.34
C THR A 348 22.48 2.01 18.51
N VAL A 349 21.45 2.79 18.84
CA VAL A 349 20.43 2.47 19.84
C VAL A 349 19.05 2.68 19.24
N LEU A 350 18.06 1.89 19.70
CA LEU A 350 16.66 2.03 19.30
C LEU A 350 15.86 2.61 20.49
N PRO A 351 15.46 3.89 20.44
CA PRO A 351 14.69 4.52 21.51
C PRO A 351 13.27 3.97 21.58
N VAL A 352 12.83 3.68 22.81
CA VAL A 352 11.43 3.33 23.12
C VAL A 352 10.88 4.41 24.05
N HIS A 353 9.93 5.20 23.56
CA HIS A 353 9.25 6.24 24.33
C HIS A 353 8.02 5.66 25.05
N SER A 354 7.65 6.24 26.21
CA SER A 354 6.44 5.87 26.96
C SER A 354 5.38 6.96 26.82
N PHE A 355 4.18 6.58 26.41
CA PHE A 355 3.06 7.48 26.27
C PHE A 355 2.66 8.10 27.62
N GLN A 356 2.62 7.32 28.69
CA GLN A 356 2.38 7.85 30.03
C GLN A 356 3.41 8.92 30.42
N LYS A 357 4.68 8.69 30.11
CA LYS A 357 5.76 9.66 30.34
C LYS A 357 5.63 10.90 29.46
N ILE A 358 5.24 10.75 28.20
CA ILE A 358 4.95 11.87 27.28
C ILE A 358 3.86 12.77 27.87
N ILE A 359 2.72 12.20 28.28
CA ILE A 359 1.63 12.98 28.89
C ILE A 359 2.10 13.68 30.17
N LYS A 360 2.83 12.96 31.04
CA LYS A 360 3.41 13.57 32.25
C LYS A 360 4.34 14.75 31.93
N ALA A 361 5.21 14.60 30.94
CA ALA A 361 6.12 15.66 30.51
C ALA A 361 5.36 16.88 29.95
N ILE A 362 4.24 16.66 29.25
CA ILE A 362 3.36 17.71 28.76
C ILE A 362 2.71 18.46 29.94
N ASP A 363 2.12 17.74 30.89
CA ASP A 363 1.41 18.31 32.05
C ASP A 363 2.36 19.11 32.96
N GLU A 364 3.57 18.59 33.19
CA GLU A 364 4.61 19.22 34.00
C GLU A 364 5.40 20.29 33.23
N LYS A 365 5.13 20.48 31.93
CA LYS A 365 5.87 21.37 31.02
C LYS A 365 7.38 21.11 31.01
N ASN A 366 7.76 19.84 31.05
CA ASN A 366 9.15 19.40 31.02
C ASN A 366 9.70 19.44 29.58
N PHE A 367 9.95 20.66 29.11
CA PHE A 367 10.36 20.96 27.75
C PHE A 367 11.84 21.34 27.67
N ASP A 368 12.44 21.10 26.51
CA ASP A 368 13.81 21.47 26.16
C ASP A 368 13.80 22.43 24.96
N GLY A 369 13.06 23.54 25.12
CA GLY A 369 12.88 24.55 24.09
C GLY A 369 11.68 24.30 23.17
N GLU A 370 11.72 24.94 21.99
CA GLU A 370 10.70 24.86 20.96
C GLU A 370 11.31 24.91 19.55
N PHE A 371 10.59 24.36 18.57
CA PHE A 371 10.94 24.44 17.15
C PHE A 371 9.78 25.06 16.37
N ASP A 372 9.99 26.25 15.79
CA ASP A 372 8.97 27.06 15.10
C ASP A 372 7.67 27.23 15.93
N GLY A 373 7.81 27.40 17.25
CA GLY A 373 6.70 27.57 18.20
C GLY A 373 6.05 26.27 18.69
N ILE A 374 6.58 25.10 18.32
CA ILE A 374 6.13 23.79 18.81
C ILE A 374 7.05 23.33 19.95
N PRO A 375 6.53 23.02 21.16
CA PRO A 375 7.36 22.59 22.28
C PRO A 375 8.10 21.27 22.00
N ILE A 376 9.37 21.21 22.42
CA ILE A 376 10.20 20.00 22.37
C ILE A 376 10.19 19.37 23.76
N LEU A 377 9.78 18.11 23.88
CA LEU A 377 9.80 17.38 25.15
C LEU A 377 11.22 17.00 25.53
N LYS A 378 11.55 17.02 26.83
CA LYS A 378 12.87 16.57 27.29
C LYS A 378 13.03 15.06 27.11
N TYR A 379 14.07 14.63 26.39
CA TYR A 379 14.30 13.21 26.04
C TYR A 379 14.22 12.24 27.23
N ASP A 380 14.99 12.51 28.29
CA ASP A 380 15.03 11.66 29.50
C ASP A 380 13.68 11.59 30.23
N ALA A 381 12.81 12.57 30.01
CA ALA A 381 11.49 12.62 30.62
C ALA A 381 10.49 11.71 29.91
N VAL A 382 10.71 11.38 28.63
CA VAL A 382 9.76 10.65 27.76
C VAL A 382 10.23 9.24 27.41
N VAL A 383 11.54 8.97 27.43
CA VAL A 383 12.11 7.65 27.10
C VAL A 383 11.76 6.61 28.19
N ALA A 384 11.24 5.46 27.77
CA ALA A 384 11.03 4.28 28.62
C ALA A 384 12.34 3.48 28.76
N GLY A 385 13.09 3.35 27.68
CA GLY A 385 14.39 2.72 27.60
C GLY A 385 14.95 2.77 26.18
N GLU A 386 16.13 2.18 26.00
CA GLU A 386 16.79 2.05 24.70
C GLU A 386 17.22 0.61 24.50
N VAL A 387 16.82 0.00 23.38
CA VAL A 387 17.35 -1.32 23.01
C VAL A 387 18.80 -1.14 22.61
N GLN A 388 19.69 -1.82 23.33
CA GLN A 388 21.11 -1.81 23.06
C GLN A 388 21.41 -2.82 21.96
N ASP A 389 22.29 -2.42 21.02
CA ASP A 389 22.67 -3.25 19.87
C ASP A 389 21.45 -3.70 19.05
N PRO A 390 20.63 -2.81 18.45
CA PRO A 390 19.48 -3.21 17.64
C PRO A 390 19.86 -3.72 16.23
N GLY A 391 21.14 -4.03 15.98
CA GLY A 391 21.69 -4.21 14.63
C GLY A 391 22.10 -2.89 13.98
N LEU A 392 22.66 -2.96 12.77
CA LEU A 392 23.09 -1.76 12.02
C LEU A 392 22.01 -1.32 11.04
N GLY A 393 21.60 -0.06 11.14
CA GLY A 393 20.52 0.49 10.32
C GLY A 393 19.12 0.04 10.75
N PRO A 394 18.71 0.19 12.03
CA PRO A 394 17.38 -0.20 12.46
C PRO A 394 16.31 0.69 11.82
N LEU A 395 15.35 0.10 11.09
CA LEU A 395 14.36 0.85 10.30
C LEU A 395 12.93 0.75 10.83
N HIS A 396 12.38 -0.45 10.95
CA HIS A 396 10.96 -0.70 11.23
C HIS A 396 10.81 -1.77 12.32
N THR A 397 9.76 -1.69 13.15
CA THR A 397 9.49 -2.63 14.24
C THR A 397 8.06 -3.16 14.20
N GLU A 398 7.91 -4.48 14.37
CA GLU A 398 6.62 -5.17 14.49
C GLU A 398 6.49 -5.91 15.82
N PHE A 399 5.27 -6.22 16.24
CA PHE A 399 4.99 -6.82 17.55
C PHE A 399 4.24 -8.16 17.42
N ASP A 400 4.56 -9.13 18.28
CA ASP A 400 3.95 -10.47 18.23
C ASP A 400 2.75 -10.68 19.17
N GLY A 401 2.41 -9.68 19.97
CA GLY A 401 1.37 -9.77 21.00
C GLY A 401 1.72 -10.68 22.20
N LYS A 402 2.97 -11.17 22.29
CA LYS A 402 3.50 -12.06 23.34
C LYS A 402 4.62 -11.41 24.15
N GLY A 403 4.78 -10.09 24.01
CA GLY A 403 5.78 -9.30 24.74
C GLY A 403 7.12 -9.16 24.01
N TYR A 404 7.18 -9.51 22.72
CA TYR A 404 8.36 -9.31 21.89
C TYR A 404 8.09 -8.35 20.73
N ALA A 405 9.16 -7.67 20.34
CA ALA A 405 9.22 -6.80 19.19
C ALA A 405 10.35 -7.27 18.26
N TYR A 406 10.18 -7.00 16.97
CA TYR A 406 11.02 -7.49 15.89
C TYR A 406 11.42 -6.30 15.04
N THR A 407 12.71 -5.97 15.00
CA THR A 407 13.21 -4.80 14.28
C THR A 407 14.04 -5.23 13.07
N SER A 408 13.81 -4.61 11.92
CA SER A 408 14.64 -4.77 10.73
C SER A 408 15.93 -3.97 10.83
N ALA A 409 17.06 -4.59 10.49
CA ALA A 409 18.35 -3.92 10.43
C ALA A 409 18.94 -4.00 9.01
N PHE A 410 18.93 -2.87 8.31
CA PHE A 410 19.23 -2.80 6.87
C PHE A 410 20.69 -3.13 6.52
N LEU A 411 21.64 -2.59 7.29
CA LEU A 411 23.07 -2.73 7.00
C LEU A 411 23.61 -4.07 7.46
N SER A 412 23.19 -4.55 8.63
CA SER A 412 23.55 -5.90 9.10
C SER A 412 22.72 -7.00 8.45
N SER A 413 21.63 -6.64 7.74
CA SER A 413 20.79 -7.56 6.96
C SER A 413 20.22 -8.68 7.83
N GLU A 414 19.45 -8.31 8.85
CA GLU A 414 18.89 -9.24 9.84
C GLU A 414 17.57 -8.70 10.43
N ILE A 415 16.81 -9.60 11.07
CA ILE A 415 15.74 -9.24 12.01
C ILE A 415 16.30 -9.45 13.42
N VAL A 416 16.06 -8.48 14.30
CA VAL A 416 16.45 -8.51 15.71
C VAL A 416 15.20 -8.61 16.58
N LYS A 417 15.07 -9.71 17.33
CA LYS A 417 13.98 -9.92 18.30
C LYS A 417 14.41 -9.45 19.68
N TRP A 418 13.60 -8.61 20.31
CA TRP A 418 13.86 -8.05 21.63
C TRP A 418 12.60 -8.01 22.49
N LYS A 419 12.78 -7.91 23.81
CA LYS A 419 11.68 -8.02 24.79
C LYS A 419 11.15 -6.65 25.22
N LEU A 420 9.84 -6.45 25.15
CA LEU A 420 9.17 -5.26 25.69
C LEU A 420 9.32 -5.20 27.21
N GLY A 421 9.59 -4.00 27.74
CA GLY A 421 9.75 -3.72 29.17
C GLY A 421 11.19 -3.89 29.69
N THR A 422 11.95 -4.88 29.20
CA THR A 422 13.38 -5.04 29.55
C THR A 422 14.32 -4.52 28.47
N TRP A 423 13.85 -4.39 27.22
CA TRP A 423 14.60 -3.89 26.07
C TRP A 423 15.79 -4.77 25.69
N GLU A 424 15.81 -6.02 26.16
CA GLU A 424 16.88 -6.97 25.91
C GLU A 424 16.69 -7.65 24.57
N VAL A 425 17.77 -7.70 23.76
CA VAL A 425 17.84 -8.52 22.55
C VAL A 425 17.90 -10.00 22.95
N VAL A 426 17.00 -10.81 22.41
CA VAL A 426 16.87 -12.25 22.75
C VAL A 426 17.13 -13.18 21.57
N ASP A 427 17.00 -12.69 20.34
CA ASP A 427 17.31 -13.46 19.15
C ASP A 427 17.64 -12.59 17.93
N ARG A 428 18.32 -13.17 16.95
CA ARG A 428 18.63 -12.56 15.66
C ARG A 428 18.55 -13.60 14.56
N VAL A 429 18.12 -13.20 13.37
CA VAL A 429 18.12 -14.07 12.20
C VAL A 429 18.53 -13.29 10.94
N PRO A 430 19.43 -13.82 10.11
CA PRO A 430 19.83 -13.15 8.88
C PRO A 430 18.69 -13.07 7.87
N THR A 431 18.68 -11.99 7.10
CA THR A 431 17.84 -11.77 5.91
C THR A 431 18.72 -11.60 4.68
N TYR A 432 18.15 -11.83 3.51
CA TYR A 432 18.92 -11.94 2.27
C TYR A 432 18.29 -11.13 1.13
N TYR A 433 18.66 -9.87 0.93
CA TYR A 433 19.48 -9.02 1.80
C TYR A 433 18.87 -7.62 1.93
N SER A 434 19.38 -6.88 2.92
CA SER A 434 19.05 -5.47 3.15
C SER A 434 17.54 -5.30 3.30
N ILE A 435 17.02 -5.87 4.38
CA ILE A 435 15.62 -5.73 4.78
C ILE A 435 15.27 -4.26 4.97
N GLY A 436 14.17 -3.83 4.37
CA GLY A 436 13.54 -2.54 4.62
C GLY A 436 12.56 -2.67 5.79
N HIS A 437 11.27 -2.78 5.46
CA HIS A 437 10.24 -3.08 6.44
C HIS A 437 10.08 -4.58 6.67
N LEU A 438 9.37 -4.92 7.73
CA LEU A 438 8.86 -6.26 8.01
C LEU A 438 7.36 -6.18 8.33
N MET A 439 6.66 -7.30 8.27
CA MET A 439 5.25 -7.41 8.64
C MET A 439 5.02 -8.65 9.49
N ILE A 440 4.36 -8.50 10.64
CA ILE A 440 3.70 -9.60 11.34
C ILE A 440 2.21 -9.47 11.02
N PRO A 441 1.45 -10.55 10.70
CA PRO A 441 0.03 -10.38 10.42
C PRO A 441 -0.72 -9.74 11.59
N GLY A 442 -1.21 -8.51 11.38
CA GLY A 442 -1.77 -7.65 12.42
C GLY A 442 -0.78 -7.18 13.49
N GLY A 443 0.52 -7.15 13.18
CA GLY A 443 1.61 -6.82 14.11
C GLY A 443 1.53 -5.40 14.67
N ASP A 444 0.93 -4.52 13.89
CA ASP A 444 0.60 -3.15 14.22
C ASP A 444 -0.84 -3.00 14.72
N THR A 445 -1.52 -4.07 15.13
CA THR A 445 -2.86 -4.02 15.75
C THR A 445 -2.77 -4.26 17.26
N ARG A 446 -3.90 -4.20 17.97
CA ARG A 446 -4.00 -4.61 19.39
C ARG A 446 -3.93 -6.12 19.59
N LYS A 447 -4.16 -6.92 18.53
CA LYS A 447 -4.10 -8.39 18.60
C LYS A 447 -3.33 -9.00 17.42
N PRO A 448 -1.99 -8.87 17.41
CA PRO A 448 -1.16 -9.52 16.42
C PRO A 448 -1.32 -11.05 16.37
N ALA A 449 -1.27 -11.59 15.17
CA ALA A 449 -1.08 -13.01 14.96
C ALA A 449 0.42 -13.34 14.93
N GLY A 450 1.04 -13.38 16.12
CA GLY A 450 2.47 -13.67 16.34
C GLY A 450 2.91 -15.10 16.00
N LYS A 451 2.66 -15.54 14.76
CA LYS A 451 3.06 -16.83 14.20
C LYS A 451 4.13 -16.67 13.12
N TYR A 452 4.01 -15.63 12.29
CA TYR A 452 4.94 -15.36 11.20
C TYR A 452 5.46 -13.93 11.26
N VAL A 453 6.68 -13.71 10.76
CA VAL A 453 7.17 -12.41 10.33
C VAL A 453 7.65 -12.50 8.89
N LEU A 454 7.29 -11.51 8.07
CA LEU A 454 7.67 -11.40 6.67
C LEU A 454 8.67 -10.26 6.51
N ALA A 455 9.90 -10.57 6.08
CA ALA A 455 10.91 -9.57 5.74
C ALA A 455 10.77 -9.11 4.29
N LEU A 456 10.81 -7.80 4.03
CA LEU A 456 10.79 -7.23 2.68
C LEU A 456 12.19 -6.75 2.28
N ASN A 457 12.92 -7.58 1.53
CA ASN A 457 14.32 -7.36 1.17
C ASN A 457 14.49 -6.57 -0.12
N LYS A 458 15.43 -5.63 -0.11
CA LYS A 458 15.65 -4.70 -1.23
C LYS A 458 16.70 -5.19 -2.23
N ILE A 459 17.58 -6.10 -1.80
CA ILE A 459 18.70 -6.57 -2.61
C ILE A 459 18.67 -8.10 -2.67
N THR A 460 18.48 -8.65 -3.88
CA THR A 460 18.21 -10.10 -4.04
C THR A 460 19.40 -10.90 -4.58
N LYS A 461 20.35 -10.29 -5.30
CA LYS A 461 21.61 -10.90 -5.75
C LYS A 461 21.46 -12.37 -6.23
N ASP A 462 21.92 -13.32 -5.42
CA ASP A 462 22.09 -14.74 -5.71
C ASP A 462 20.93 -15.63 -5.22
N ARG A 463 19.82 -15.03 -4.76
CA ARG A 463 18.67 -15.78 -4.21
C ARG A 463 17.83 -16.48 -5.27
N TYR A 464 17.82 -15.99 -6.51
CA TYR A 464 17.06 -16.57 -7.61
C TYR A 464 17.91 -16.75 -8.86
N LEU A 465 17.34 -17.46 -9.85
CA LEU A 465 17.93 -17.51 -11.19
C LEU A 465 18.07 -16.07 -11.73
N PRO A 466 19.23 -15.72 -12.31
CA PRO A 466 19.47 -14.36 -12.78
C PRO A 466 18.58 -14.00 -13.97
N THR A 467 17.96 -12.82 -13.91
CA THR A 467 17.06 -12.27 -14.95
C THR A 467 17.69 -11.13 -15.76
N GLY A 468 19.01 -10.94 -15.65
CA GLY A 468 19.74 -9.82 -16.25
C GLY A 468 20.10 -8.76 -15.21
N PRO A 469 20.35 -7.50 -15.64
CA PRO A 469 20.71 -6.40 -14.73
C PRO A 469 19.62 -6.03 -13.73
N GLU A 470 18.36 -6.29 -14.07
CA GLU A 470 17.22 -6.09 -13.20
C GLU A 470 16.85 -7.40 -12.52
N LEU A 471 16.79 -7.38 -11.19
CA LEU A 471 16.39 -8.50 -10.35
C LEU A 471 15.09 -8.13 -9.63
N THR A 472 14.26 -9.14 -9.37
CA THR A 472 13.10 -9.01 -8.48
C THR A 472 13.53 -8.82 -7.03
N GLN A 473 12.81 -8.01 -6.27
CA GLN A 473 12.90 -7.97 -4.81
C GLN A 473 12.29 -9.24 -4.19
N SER A 474 12.62 -9.54 -2.94
CA SER A 474 12.17 -10.78 -2.28
C SER A 474 11.47 -10.51 -0.96
N ALA A 475 10.45 -11.33 -0.68
CA ALA A 475 9.89 -11.46 0.65
C ALA A 475 10.39 -12.78 1.28
N GLN A 476 10.74 -12.74 2.56
CA GLN A 476 11.18 -13.93 3.30
C GLN A 476 10.28 -14.16 4.52
N LEU A 477 9.66 -15.33 4.58
CA LEU A 477 8.76 -15.72 5.64
C LEU A 477 9.52 -16.48 6.73
N TYR A 478 9.43 -16.02 7.97
CA TYR A 478 10.00 -16.66 9.13
C TYR A 478 8.90 -17.10 10.10
N ASP A 479 9.07 -18.27 10.71
CA ASP A 479 8.32 -18.67 11.89
C ASP A 479 8.84 -17.95 13.13
N ILE A 480 7.91 -17.43 13.93
CA ILE A 480 8.16 -16.77 15.21
C ILE A 480 7.32 -17.36 16.35
N SER A 481 6.68 -18.51 16.14
CA SER A 481 5.85 -19.17 17.14
C SER A 481 6.64 -19.77 18.30
N GLY A 482 7.91 -20.11 18.10
CA GLY A 482 8.84 -20.62 19.10
C GLY A 482 9.81 -19.56 19.66
N ASP A 483 10.78 -20.03 20.44
CA ASP A 483 11.79 -19.15 21.07
C ASP A 483 12.73 -18.51 20.05
N LYS A 484 13.12 -19.28 19.02
CA LYS A 484 14.03 -18.90 17.94
C LYS A 484 13.31 -18.68 16.63
N MET A 485 13.69 -17.63 15.90
CA MET A 485 13.17 -17.35 14.57
C MET A 485 13.73 -18.35 13.55
N GLN A 486 12.88 -18.84 12.65
CA GLN A 486 13.27 -19.83 11.64
C GLN A 486 12.80 -19.41 10.24
N LEU A 487 13.74 -19.28 9.29
CA LEU A 487 13.39 -19.02 7.89
C LEU A 487 12.63 -20.23 7.32
N LEU A 488 11.43 -19.98 6.77
CA LEU A 488 10.59 -21.00 6.17
C LEU A 488 10.63 -21.00 4.64
N SER A 489 10.54 -19.81 4.04
CA SER A 489 10.49 -19.65 2.58
C SER A 489 10.95 -18.27 2.16
N ASP A 490 11.46 -18.16 0.94
CA ASP A 490 11.67 -16.90 0.23
C ASP A 490 10.93 -16.93 -1.12
N PHE A 491 10.30 -15.82 -1.51
CA PHE A 491 9.56 -15.72 -2.77
C PHE A 491 9.71 -14.32 -3.42
N PRO A 492 9.76 -14.25 -4.77
CA PRO A 492 9.93 -13.00 -5.48
C PRO A 492 8.68 -12.12 -5.38
N THR A 493 8.87 -10.81 -5.53
CA THR A 493 7.80 -9.80 -5.40
C THR A 493 7.76 -8.83 -6.58
N ILE A 494 6.68 -8.04 -6.67
CA ILE A 494 6.45 -7.11 -7.78
C ILE A 494 6.83 -5.68 -7.36
N GLY A 495 7.62 -5.00 -8.19
CA GLY A 495 7.79 -3.55 -8.20
C GLY A 495 8.43 -2.91 -6.96
N GLU A 496 9.16 -3.69 -6.14
CA GLU A 496 9.72 -3.30 -4.84
C GLU A 496 8.64 -2.94 -3.79
N PRO A 497 8.05 -3.93 -3.11
CA PRO A 497 7.16 -3.65 -1.97
C PRO A 497 7.90 -2.88 -0.87
N HIS A 498 7.39 -1.70 -0.52
CA HIS A 498 7.90 -0.92 0.61
C HIS A 498 7.42 -1.48 1.95
N TYR A 499 6.11 -1.73 2.07
CA TYR A 499 5.47 -2.31 3.25
C TYR A 499 4.39 -3.34 2.87
N ALA A 500 3.86 -4.02 3.87
CA ALA A 500 2.84 -5.05 3.72
C ALA A 500 1.91 -5.11 4.94
N GLN A 501 0.68 -5.57 4.71
CA GLN A 501 -0.31 -5.86 5.73
C GLN A 501 -0.89 -7.24 5.52
N ALA A 502 -1.28 -7.95 6.57
CA ALA A 502 -1.92 -9.25 6.43
C ALA A 502 -3.10 -9.47 7.38
N ILE A 503 -4.08 -10.22 6.89
CA ILE A 503 -5.32 -10.51 7.60
C ILE A 503 -5.71 -11.97 7.40
N ALA A 504 -6.33 -12.56 8.43
CA ALA A 504 -6.79 -13.93 8.39
C ALA A 504 -7.77 -14.14 7.22
N ALA A 505 -7.60 -15.24 6.48
CA ALA A 505 -8.35 -15.49 5.26
C ALA A 505 -9.86 -15.61 5.50
N ASP A 506 -10.26 -16.15 6.65
CA ASP A 506 -11.67 -16.35 7.04
C ASP A 506 -12.45 -15.03 7.26
N ILE A 507 -11.75 -13.93 7.55
CA ILE A 507 -12.36 -12.59 7.64
C ILE A 507 -12.84 -12.14 6.25
N LEU A 508 -12.03 -12.34 5.21
CA LEU A 508 -12.32 -11.84 3.86
C LEU A 508 -13.10 -12.83 3.00
N MET A 509 -12.77 -14.12 3.05
CA MET A 509 -13.29 -15.15 2.13
C MET A 509 -14.82 -15.19 2.10
N LYS A 510 -15.47 -15.04 3.26
CA LYS A 510 -16.93 -15.08 3.41
C LYS A 510 -17.64 -13.87 2.76
N ASN A 511 -16.92 -12.78 2.52
CA ASN A 511 -17.46 -11.52 2.01
C ASN A 511 -17.09 -11.26 0.53
N SER A 512 -16.27 -12.13 -0.08
CA SER A 512 -15.83 -11.98 -1.47
C SER A 512 -17.01 -12.01 -2.44
N LYS A 513 -17.21 -10.91 -3.16
CA LYS A 513 -18.19 -10.76 -4.24
C LYS A 513 -17.79 -11.66 -5.40
N LYS A 514 -18.76 -12.44 -5.90
CA LYS A 514 -18.52 -13.42 -6.97
C LYS A 514 -18.85 -12.89 -8.36
N PHE A 515 -19.89 -12.08 -8.47
CA PHE A 515 -20.31 -11.42 -9.69
C PHE A 515 -21.19 -10.21 -9.37
N TYR A 516 -21.44 -9.37 -10.37
CA TYR A 516 -22.40 -8.27 -10.30
C TYR A 516 -23.76 -8.77 -10.79
N LYS A 517 -24.84 -8.49 -10.05
CA LYS A 517 -26.17 -8.86 -10.52
C LYS A 517 -26.54 -7.99 -11.71
N LEU A 518 -26.90 -8.62 -12.82
CA LEU A 518 -27.21 -7.90 -14.05
C LEU A 518 -28.41 -6.95 -13.87
N GLU A 519 -29.38 -7.33 -13.06
CA GLU A 519 -30.56 -6.51 -12.72
C GLU A 519 -30.21 -5.23 -11.93
N GLU A 520 -29.11 -5.25 -11.17
CA GLU A 520 -28.65 -4.12 -10.36
C GLU A 520 -27.74 -3.17 -11.14
N ASN A 521 -27.23 -3.57 -12.31
CA ASN A 521 -26.36 -2.75 -13.15
C ASN A 521 -27.12 -1.52 -13.68
N LYS A 522 -26.69 -0.32 -13.30
CA LYS A 522 -27.25 0.98 -13.73
C LYS A 522 -26.31 1.75 -14.64
N ASN A 523 -25.32 1.10 -15.25
CA ASN A 523 -24.53 1.73 -16.29
C ASN A 523 -25.49 2.17 -17.42
N PRO A 524 -25.41 3.43 -17.89
CA PRO A 524 -26.34 3.97 -18.89
C PRO A 524 -26.24 3.26 -20.25
N TYR A 525 -25.16 2.51 -20.48
CA TYR A 525 -24.93 1.73 -21.69
C TYR A 525 -25.11 0.22 -21.48
N SER A 526 -25.53 -0.21 -20.28
CA SER A 526 -25.81 -1.63 -20.04
C SER A 526 -26.98 -2.13 -20.87
N ILE A 527 -26.93 -3.40 -21.21
CA ILE A 527 -28.04 -4.15 -21.80
C ILE A 527 -28.36 -5.36 -20.92
N LYS A 528 -29.63 -5.75 -20.85
CA LYS A 528 -30.10 -6.85 -20.00
C LYS A 528 -30.25 -8.18 -20.73
N GLY A 529 -30.07 -8.17 -22.04
CA GLY A 529 -30.10 -9.37 -22.87
C GLY A 529 -29.66 -9.08 -24.30
N GLU A 530 -29.34 -10.14 -25.04
CA GLU A 530 -28.83 -10.05 -26.41
C GLU A 530 -29.75 -9.27 -27.37
N LYS A 531 -31.07 -9.32 -27.15
CA LYS A 531 -32.07 -8.59 -27.96
C LYS A 531 -31.95 -7.07 -27.88
N GLU A 532 -31.29 -6.54 -26.86
CA GLU A 532 -31.03 -5.11 -26.69
C GLU A 532 -29.73 -4.67 -27.37
N GLY A 533 -28.91 -5.62 -27.84
CA GLY A 533 -27.71 -5.35 -28.62
C GLY A 533 -28.04 -4.58 -29.90
N ARG A 534 -27.30 -3.49 -30.16
CA ARG A 534 -27.61 -2.55 -31.25
C ARG A 534 -26.43 -1.66 -31.60
N VAL A 535 -26.50 -1.04 -32.78
CA VAL A 535 -25.53 -0.03 -33.22
C VAL A 535 -26.24 1.26 -33.59
N GLU A 536 -25.82 2.37 -33.00
CA GLU A 536 -26.40 3.70 -33.17
C GLU A 536 -25.35 4.70 -33.69
N ARG A 537 -25.74 5.60 -34.60
CA ARG A 537 -24.90 6.71 -35.06
C ARG A 537 -25.43 8.04 -34.52
N LYS A 538 -24.55 8.84 -33.92
CA LYS A 538 -24.80 10.21 -33.46
C LYS A 538 -23.72 11.13 -34.05
N GLY A 539 -24.01 11.72 -35.22
CA GLY A 539 -22.98 12.46 -35.96
C GLY A 539 -21.83 11.55 -36.40
N ASN A 540 -20.61 11.86 -35.95
CA ASN A 540 -19.41 11.04 -36.15
C ASN A 540 -19.17 10.02 -35.02
N GLU A 541 -20.04 9.94 -34.01
CA GLU A 541 -19.97 8.92 -32.98
C GLU A 541 -20.78 7.68 -33.36
N ILE A 542 -20.21 6.51 -33.12
CA ILE A 542 -20.85 5.21 -33.29
C ILE A 542 -20.89 4.53 -31.93
N HIS A 543 -22.09 4.25 -31.42
CA HIS A 543 -22.28 3.52 -30.17
C HIS A 543 -22.70 2.10 -30.49
N ILE A 544 -21.88 1.13 -30.10
CA ILE A 544 -22.15 -0.30 -30.24
C ILE A 544 -22.44 -0.82 -28.84
N TYR A 545 -23.68 -1.25 -28.62
CA TYR A 545 -24.10 -1.93 -27.40
C TYR A 545 -23.95 -3.42 -27.66
N LEU A 546 -22.86 -3.98 -27.13
CA LEU A 546 -22.41 -5.34 -27.36
C LEU A 546 -22.73 -6.20 -26.15
N SER A 547 -23.41 -7.32 -26.36
CA SER A 547 -23.51 -8.37 -25.34
C SER A 547 -22.36 -9.36 -25.48
N SER A 548 -21.86 -9.83 -24.35
CA SER A 548 -21.03 -11.02 -24.25
C SER A 548 -21.71 -12.08 -23.39
N THR A 549 -21.85 -13.26 -23.97
CA THR A 549 -22.24 -14.52 -23.34
C THR A 549 -21.22 -15.55 -23.80
N ARG A 550 -21.06 -16.65 -23.06
CA ARG A 550 -20.11 -17.69 -23.43
C ARG A 550 -20.22 -18.06 -24.91
N SER A 551 -19.05 -18.03 -25.57
CA SER A 551 -18.84 -18.42 -26.97
C SER A 551 -19.30 -17.44 -28.05
N HIS A 552 -19.92 -16.29 -27.76
CA HIS A 552 -20.25 -15.32 -28.81
C HIS A 552 -20.48 -13.88 -28.33
N PHE A 553 -20.32 -12.93 -29.26
CA PHE A 553 -20.78 -11.57 -29.10
C PHE A 553 -22.08 -11.34 -29.89
N LYS A 554 -22.88 -10.36 -29.47
CA LYS A 554 -24.01 -9.89 -30.28
C LYS A 554 -24.18 -8.36 -30.16
N PRO A 555 -24.22 -7.60 -31.28
CA PRO A 555 -23.99 -8.04 -32.67
C PRO A 555 -22.53 -8.41 -32.96
N ASP A 556 -22.28 -9.31 -33.92
CA ASP A 556 -20.93 -9.78 -34.30
C ASP A 556 -20.52 -9.35 -35.73
N ASN A 557 -21.45 -8.84 -36.54
CA ASN A 557 -21.17 -8.32 -37.88
C ASN A 557 -21.74 -6.92 -38.03
N ILE A 558 -20.86 -5.93 -38.22
CA ILE A 558 -21.21 -4.51 -38.22
C ILE A 558 -20.71 -3.83 -39.50
N GLU A 559 -21.59 -3.13 -40.19
CA GLU A 559 -21.34 -2.44 -41.45
C GLU A 559 -21.60 -0.94 -41.32
N GLY A 560 -20.99 -0.12 -42.19
CA GLY A 560 -21.32 1.30 -42.31
C GLY A 560 -20.65 2.24 -41.31
N VAL A 561 -19.61 1.77 -40.60
CA VAL A 561 -18.64 2.64 -39.91
C VAL A 561 -17.72 3.28 -40.94
N LYS A 562 -17.22 4.48 -40.66
CA LYS A 562 -16.39 5.28 -41.56
C LYS A 562 -15.06 5.66 -40.90
N VAL A 563 -14.04 5.89 -41.73
CA VAL A 563 -12.75 6.43 -41.26
C VAL A 563 -12.99 7.72 -40.49
N GLY A 564 -12.36 7.83 -39.31
CA GLY A 564 -12.50 8.98 -38.42
C GLY A 564 -13.76 9.03 -37.56
N ASP A 565 -14.69 8.06 -37.69
CA ASP A 565 -15.75 7.89 -36.69
C ASP A 565 -15.14 7.58 -35.32
N LYS A 566 -15.74 8.10 -34.24
CA LYS A 566 -15.39 7.73 -32.87
C LYS A 566 -16.30 6.58 -32.44
N VAL A 567 -15.74 5.37 -32.37
CA VAL A 567 -16.49 4.15 -32.10
C VAL A 567 -16.40 3.80 -30.61
N PHE A 568 -17.53 3.75 -29.94
CA PHE A 568 -17.69 3.34 -28.56
C PHE A 568 -18.24 1.92 -28.51
N TRP A 569 -17.45 0.99 -27.98
CA TRP A 569 -17.84 -0.39 -27.73
C TRP A 569 -18.27 -0.53 -26.28
N HIS A 570 -19.58 -0.46 -26.04
CA HIS A 570 -20.18 -0.70 -24.73
C HIS A 570 -20.43 -2.20 -24.55
N VAL A 571 -19.53 -2.89 -23.87
CA VAL A 571 -19.57 -4.34 -23.69
C VAL A 571 -20.22 -4.67 -22.36
N THR A 572 -21.33 -5.41 -22.37
CA THR A 572 -21.98 -5.94 -21.17
C THR A 572 -21.84 -7.46 -21.10
N ASN A 573 -21.22 -7.95 -20.03
CA ASN A 573 -21.15 -9.38 -19.72
C ASN A 573 -22.47 -9.82 -19.09
N LEU A 574 -23.21 -10.67 -19.80
CA LEU A 574 -24.53 -11.15 -19.39
C LEU A 574 -24.47 -12.41 -18.51
N GLU A 575 -23.29 -12.96 -18.26
CA GLU A 575 -23.13 -14.12 -17.36
C GLU A 575 -23.59 -13.77 -15.94
N GLN A 576 -24.22 -14.73 -15.27
CA GLN A 576 -24.67 -14.65 -13.87
C GLN A 576 -24.15 -15.86 -13.08
N ASP A 577 -22.91 -16.21 -13.36
CA ASP A 577 -22.15 -17.31 -12.75
C ASP A 577 -20.73 -16.79 -12.44
N TRP A 578 -20.10 -17.38 -11.42
CA TRP A 578 -18.81 -16.91 -10.93
C TRP A 578 -17.67 -17.36 -11.86
N ASP A 579 -16.64 -16.52 -12.00
CA ASP A 579 -15.37 -16.83 -12.66
C ASP A 579 -15.47 -17.01 -14.18
N ILE A 580 -16.39 -16.26 -14.81
CA ILE A 580 -16.52 -16.18 -16.27
C ILE A 580 -16.40 -14.72 -16.74
N PRO A 581 -15.21 -14.10 -16.63
CA PRO A 581 -14.96 -12.83 -17.27
C PRO A 581 -15.02 -12.96 -18.80
N HIS A 582 -15.23 -11.83 -19.48
CA HIS A 582 -15.08 -11.75 -20.92
C HIS A 582 -14.10 -10.65 -21.28
N GLY A 583 -13.24 -10.95 -22.23
CA GLY A 583 -12.34 -10.00 -22.84
C GLY A 583 -12.97 -9.27 -24.02
N PHE A 584 -12.41 -8.13 -24.43
CA PHE A 584 -12.77 -7.48 -25.70
C PHE A 584 -11.62 -6.68 -26.28
N ALA A 585 -11.25 -6.99 -27.53
CA ALA A 585 -10.30 -6.21 -28.32
C ALA A 585 -10.72 -6.12 -29.79
N VAL A 586 -10.43 -4.99 -30.43
CA VAL A 586 -10.59 -4.77 -31.88
C VAL A 586 -9.24 -4.51 -32.53
N LYS A 587 -9.01 -5.12 -33.70
CA LYS A 587 -7.73 -5.01 -34.42
C LYS A 587 -7.34 -3.55 -34.66
N GLY A 588 -6.10 -3.21 -34.33
CA GLY A 588 -5.56 -1.86 -34.57
C GLY A 588 -6.12 -0.79 -33.64
N ASN A 589 -6.70 -1.19 -32.51
CA ASN A 589 -6.94 -0.29 -31.39
C ASN A 589 -5.61 0.12 -30.75
N ASN A 590 -5.41 1.42 -30.52
CA ASN A 590 -4.23 1.97 -29.84
C ASN A 590 -4.49 2.19 -28.33
N ASN A 591 -5.51 1.53 -27.80
CA ASN A 591 -5.88 1.49 -26.39
C ASN A 591 -5.79 0.01 -25.93
N SER A 592 -5.81 -0.25 -24.62
CA SER A 592 -5.84 -1.62 -24.10
C SER A 592 -7.16 -2.34 -24.42
N GLU A 593 -7.17 -3.66 -24.23
CA GLU A 593 -8.38 -4.47 -24.18
C GLU A 593 -9.30 -4.09 -23.00
N LEU A 594 -10.47 -4.71 -22.94
CA LEU A 594 -11.33 -4.72 -21.76
C LEU A 594 -11.34 -6.11 -21.14
N LEU A 595 -11.26 -6.18 -19.82
CA LEU A 595 -11.68 -7.35 -19.05
C LEU A 595 -12.99 -7.02 -18.31
N VAL A 596 -14.07 -7.71 -18.63
CA VAL A 596 -15.45 -7.41 -18.19
C VAL A 596 -15.97 -8.54 -17.31
N MET A 597 -16.12 -8.28 -16.01
CA MET A 597 -16.61 -9.27 -15.04
C MET A 597 -18.10 -9.61 -15.27
N PRO A 598 -18.58 -10.80 -14.84
CA PRO A 598 -20.00 -11.15 -14.94
C PRO A 598 -20.93 -10.07 -14.38
N GLY A 599 -21.89 -9.62 -15.20
CA GLY A 599 -22.85 -8.55 -14.91
C GLY A 599 -22.31 -7.12 -15.09
N GLN A 600 -21.03 -6.94 -15.41
CA GLN A 600 -20.40 -5.64 -15.61
C GLN A 600 -20.64 -5.08 -17.02
N THR A 601 -20.60 -3.76 -17.13
CA THR A 601 -20.54 -3.04 -18.42
C THR A 601 -19.28 -2.18 -18.44
N LYS A 602 -18.48 -2.26 -19.52
CA LYS A 602 -17.32 -1.39 -19.77
C LYS A 602 -17.29 -0.90 -21.21
N THR A 603 -16.60 0.21 -21.44
CA THR A 603 -16.55 0.90 -22.73
C THR A 603 -15.11 1.05 -23.22
N LEU A 604 -14.87 0.63 -24.46
CA LEU A 604 -13.65 0.88 -25.20
C LEU A 604 -13.92 1.87 -26.33
N VAL A 605 -13.07 2.89 -26.45
CA VAL A 605 -13.15 3.88 -27.53
C VAL A 605 -12.07 3.61 -28.56
N TRP A 606 -12.47 3.54 -29.83
CA TRP A 606 -11.62 3.28 -30.97
C TRP A 606 -11.94 4.24 -32.12
N THR A 607 -10.92 4.78 -32.78
CA THR A 607 -11.08 5.62 -33.97
C THR A 607 -10.34 4.97 -35.14
N PRO A 608 -11.03 4.36 -36.12
CA PRO A 608 -10.38 3.75 -37.26
C PRO A 608 -9.73 4.80 -38.17
N ALA A 609 -8.42 4.68 -38.37
CA ALA A 609 -7.65 5.60 -39.20
C ALA A 609 -7.64 5.25 -40.70
N LYS A 610 -8.10 4.05 -41.08
CA LYS A 610 -8.10 3.55 -42.46
C LYS A 610 -9.36 2.75 -42.77
N ALA A 611 -9.77 2.73 -44.03
CA ALA A 611 -10.83 1.84 -44.47
C ALA A 611 -10.33 0.38 -44.49
N GLY A 612 -11.24 -0.56 -44.24
CA GLY A 612 -10.92 -1.98 -44.21
C GLY A 612 -11.91 -2.80 -43.39
N ILE A 613 -11.60 -4.08 -43.26
CA ILE A 613 -12.32 -5.02 -42.38
C ILE A 613 -11.47 -5.23 -41.13
N TYR A 614 -12.09 -5.01 -39.98
CA TYR A 614 -11.44 -5.07 -38.68
C TYR A 614 -12.10 -6.16 -37.85
N PRO A 615 -11.41 -7.29 -37.57
CA PRO A 615 -11.91 -8.26 -36.62
C PRO A 615 -11.84 -7.72 -35.19
N PHE A 616 -12.76 -8.18 -34.36
CA PHE A 616 -12.72 -8.06 -32.91
C PHE A 616 -12.98 -9.44 -32.28
N TYR A 617 -12.49 -9.65 -31.06
CA TYR A 617 -12.53 -10.96 -30.42
C TYR A 617 -12.48 -10.85 -28.89
N CYS A 618 -12.88 -11.92 -28.21
CA CYS A 618 -12.72 -12.07 -26.78
C CYS A 618 -11.26 -12.42 -26.49
N THR A 619 -10.58 -11.64 -25.67
CA THR A 619 -9.19 -11.88 -25.24
C THR A 619 -9.10 -12.92 -24.11
N ASP A 620 -10.14 -13.03 -23.29
CA ASP A 620 -10.20 -13.97 -22.17
C ASP A 620 -10.72 -15.36 -22.57
N PHE A 621 -10.08 -16.43 -22.07
CA PHE A 621 -10.49 -17.82 -22.32
C PHE A 621 -11.75 -18.17 -21.51
N CYS A 622 -12.89 -17.73 -22.01
CA CYS A 622 -14.17 -17.83 -21.31
C CYS A 622 -14.97 -19.12 -21.57
N SER A 623 -14.63 -19.88 -22.62
CA SER A 623 -15.31 -21.13 -22.98
C SER A 623 -14.47 -22.01 -23.92
N ALA A 624 -14.86 -23.27 -24.13
CA ALA A 624 -14.22 -24.16 -25.11
C ALA A 624 -14.26 -23.60 -26.56
N LEU A 625 -15.22 -22.72 -26.84
CA LEU A 625 -15.37 -22.03 -28.13
C LEU A 625 -14.95 -20.55 -28.03
N HIS A 626 -13.97 -20.24 -27.19
CA HIS A 626 -13.47 -18.87 -27.03
C HIS A 626 -12.87 -18.31 -28.34
N GLN A 627 -12.26 -19.16 -29.19
CA GLN A 627 -11.70 -18.72 -30.47
C GLN A 627 -12.80 -18.32 -31.48
N GLU A 628 -13.97 -18.93 -31.39
CA GLU A 628 -15.15 -18.61 -32.18
C GLU A 628 -15.88 -17.36 -31.69
N MET A 629 -15.57 -16.87 -30.48
CA MET A 629 -16.12 -15.64 -29.91
C MET A 629 -15.45 -14.40 -30.52
N GLN A 630 -15.81 -14.12 -31.77
CA GLN A 630 -15.27 -13.04 -32.58
C GLN A 630 -16.32 -12.44 -33.50
N GLY A 631 -15.98 -11.31 -34.12
CA GLY A 631 -16.81 -10.64 -35.10
C GLY A 631 -16.02 -9.70 -36.00
N TYR A 632 -16.70 -9.03 -36.92
CA TYR A 632 -16.12 -8.11 -37.88
C TYR A 632 -16.84 -6.77 -37.90
N ILE A 633 -16.07 -5.70 -38.01
CA ILE A 633 -16.57 -4.36 -38.32
C ILE A 633 -15.95 -3.86 -39.62
N ARG A 634 -16.80 -3.46 -40.58
CA ARG A 634 -16.36 -2.84 -41.83
C ARG A 634 -16.30 -1.33 -41.66
N VAL A 635 -15.10 -0.79 -41.86
CA VAL A 635 -14.84 0.65 -41.95
C VAL A 635 -14.71 1.03 -43.42
N SER A 636 -15.55 1.96 -43.86
CA SER A 636 -15.54 2.53 -45.21
C SER A 636 -14.84 3.90 -45.24
N GLU A 637 -14.47 4.36 -46.42
CA GLU A 637 -13.96 5.72 -46.60
C GLU A 637 -14.98 6.81 -46.20
N VAL A 638 -14.46 7.99 -45.87
CA VAL A 638 -15.30 9.19 -45.66
C VAL A 638 -16.15 9.44 -46.91
N GLY A 639 -17.46 9.66 -46.72
CA GLY A 639 -18.41 9.85 -47.84
C GLY A 639 -19.01 8.56 -48.43
N SER A 640 -18.62 7.37 -47.96
CA SER A 640 -19.24 6.11 -48.38
C SER A 640 -20.76 6.07 -48.17
N SER A 641 -21.48 5.43 -49.10
CA SER A 641 -22.93 5.20 -49.08
C SER A 641 -23.35 3.92 -48.36
N VAL A 642 -22.40 3.11 -47.87
CA VAL A 642 -22.70 1.93 -47.05
C VAL A 642 -23.50 2.38 -45.82
N LYS A 643 -24.71 1.84 -45.66
CA LYS A 643 -25.58 2.16 -44.55
C LYS A 643 -25.10 1.45 -43.28
N LEU A 644 -25.30 2.10 -42.14
CA LEU A 644 -25.10 1.46 -40.84
C LEU A 644 -26.08 0.28 -40.74
N SER A 645 -25.55 -0.93 -40.51
CA SER A 645 -26.34 -2.13 -40.29
C SER A 645 -25.57 -3.13 -39.44
N PHE A 646 -26.30 -4.03 -38.78
CA PHE A 646 -25.77 -5.08 -37.91
C PHE A 646 -26.75 -6.25 -37.87
N ASN A 647 -26.29 -7.40 -37.40
CA ASN A 647 -27.05 -8.65 -37.38
C ASN A 647 -27.78 -8.93 -36.07
#